data_AF-A0A2E3UWQ1-F1
#
_entry.id   AF-A0A2E3UWQ1-F1
#
_cell.length_a   1.000
_cell.length_b   1.000
_cell.length_c   1.000
_cell.angle_alpha   90.00
_cell.angle_beta   90.00
_cell.angle_gamma   90.00
#
_symmetry.space_group_name_H-M   'P 1'
#
loop_
_entity.id
_entity.type
_entity.pdbx_description
1 polymer ?
#
loop_
_entity_poly.entity_id
_entity_poly.type
_entity_poly.pdbx_seq_one_letter_code
_entity_poly.pdbx_strand_id
1 'polypeptide(L)'
;MAKTSSKITSSSTAEYFAKNLQQVGFSSPTKAVLTTLKEAFDNAIDACEENGILPNIRVVIEKHGNGSLKNTDRILIRVEDNGPGIDIKHVPMVFGEYLASSKFGQGRCSRGQQGIGISAATTWALQTSATGVKVITKMKDQRKALSCFVHTDLRKNKGILKNKELISWDKEQGTLVEFLIDGRVQLKGEGGVLNYLRGNILLNPHLSLEYKLPDMKETRVSRVVEDVPEIPKSTQPHPQTMKLGEFMAYGRAFGRKRVKEWLLTDFSRVTAKAALEIVKHAGLNKAILDKTVSSLTDDQYKKIFSGVQSTEFSSPSTQSVMSIGEKALSLSILRLGDVDYFSVVSRKPTICDFKPVQAEIAIARLKNKINEGENVVQVLRFANRVPLQFDKASCAIVKSISSINWKSYGLKQTRGNLPQGPYIIAVSVISPFIKFKNASKETIDASEDLVAEIRKGLMKAGQGLSRHLRKEHKANELESKIQHIEKFSPILVDTLCKILDYGPKRKSKAEEGLRKILGRDNKTAEKELSIVEQRLDKHLQQQKERLSMFSKEDELIDEKNVSSMDAIDLDSSKEKKVVNEKNHRIELPHEDSSTSQNKKKRMVQVSLFEEDDENLIANNLQSLGKNKKKKTSKKMKLELSKKKVSKKKVSKKKASKKKVSKKKVAKKKVSKK
;
A
#
# COMPACT_ATOMS: atom_id res chain seq x y z
N MET A 1 -20.82 56.34 9.31
CA MET A 1 -19.46 56.53 8.73
C MET A 1 -18.44 56.15 9.79
N ALA A 2 -17.42 55.35 9.46
CA ALA A 2 -16.30 55.06 10.38
C ALA A 2 -15.00 55.56 9.75
N LYS A 3 -14.16 56.28 10.51
CA LYS A 3 -12.89 56.83 10.01
C LYS A 3 -11.89 55.71 9.73
N THR A 4 -11.78 55.29 8.47
CA THR A 4 -10.77 54.34 7.99
C THR A 4 -9.39 55.00 7.91
N SER A 5 -8.78 55.28 9.06
CA SER A 5 -7.31 55.44 9.10
C SER A 5 -6.68 54.12 8.68
N SER A 6 -5.82 54.13 7.66
CA SER A 6 -5.16 52.96 7.07
C SER A 6 -4.05 52.38 7.97
N LYS A 7 -4.41 52.01 9.21
CA LYS A 7 -3.52 51.32 10.13
C LYS A 7 -3.20 49.93 9.57
N ILE A 8 -1.91 49.68 9.36
CA ILE A 8 -1.39 48.34 9.04
C ILE A 8 -1.76 47.40 10.18
N THR A 9 -2.44 46.30 9.88
CA THR A 9 -2.83 45.28 10.84
C THR A 9 -2.10 43.98 10.57
N SER A 10 -1.48 43.42 11.61
CA SER A 10 -1.01 42.02 11.59
C SER A 10 -2.18 41.08 11.90
N SER A 11 -2.12 39.87 11.35
CA SER A 11 -3.07 38.78 11.64
C SER A 11 -2.30 37.53 12.02
N SER A 12 -2.90 36.66 12.83
CA SER A 12 -2.25 35.40 13.23
C SER A 12 -2.27 34.38 12.09
N THR A 13 -1.46 33.32 12.20
CA THR A 13 -1.52 32.16 11.31
C THR A 13 -2.91 31.51 11.29
N ALA A 14 -3.53 31.35 12.46
CA ALA A 14 -4.90 30.83 12.58
C ALA A 14 -5.93 31.77 11.95
N GLU A 15 -5.78 33.09 12.13
CA GLU A 15 -6.68 34.08 11.52
C GLU A 15 -6.55 34.10 9.99
N TYR A 16 -5.32 34.02 9.47
CA TYR A 16 -5.06 33.93 8.04
C TYR A 16 -5.73 32.68 7.45
N PHE A 17 -5.50 31.50 8.03
CA PHE A 17 -6.11 30.26 7.53
C PHE A 17 -7.63 30.25 7.71
N ALA A 18 -8.18 30.73 8.83
CA ALA A 18 -9.62 30.84 9.05
C ALA A 18 -10.35 31.75 8.05
N LYS A 19 -9.65 32.74 7.47
CA LYS A 19 -10.13 33.59 6.36
C LYS A 19 -9.86 33.02 4.97
N ASN A 20 -9.01 31.99 4.87
CA ASN A 20 -8.52 31.43 3.61
C ASN A 20 -8.67 29.90 3.54
N LEU A 21 -9.69 29.34 4.20
CA LEU A 21 -9.89 27.89 4.34
C LEU A 21 -9.99 27.15 3.00
N GLN A 22 -10.37 27.83 1.92
CA GLN A 22 -10.30 27.32 0.54
C GLN A 22 -8.90 26.87 0.10
N GLN A 23 -7.82 27.50 0.59
CA GLN A 23 -6.44 27.12 0.26
C GLN A 23 -6.05 25.75 0.84
N VAL A 24 -6.63 25.39 1.99
CA VAL A 24 -6.32 24.17 2.77
C VAL A 24 -7.36 23.06 2.57
N GLY A 25 -8.23 23.20 1.55
CA GLY A 25 -9.15 22.15 1.10
C GLY A 25 -10.64 22.45 1.31
N PHE A 26 -11.00 23.40 2.17
CA PHE A 26 -12.39 23.69 2.54
C PHE A 26 -13.05 24.68 1.57
N SER A 27 -12.93 24.43 0.26
CA SER A 27 -13.43 25.31 -0.80
C SER A 27 -14.88 25.04 -1.22
N SER A 28 -15.51 23.98 -0.71
CA SER A 28 -16.93 23.67 -0.92
C SER A 28 -17.46 22.71 0.17
N PRO A 29 -18.77 22.64 0.43
CA PRO A 29 -19.34 21.74 1.45
C PRO A 29 -19.03 20.26 1.24
N THR A 30 -18.91 19.82 -0.02
CA THR A 30 -18.49 18.44 -0.35
C THR A 30 -17.02 18.21 -0.05
N LYS A 31 -16.16 19.19 -0.38
CA LYS A 31 -14.72 19.08 -0.13
C LYS A 31 -14.40 19.16 1.36
N ALA A 32 -15.11 19.98 2.13
CA ALA A 32 -14.99 20.08 3.58
C ALA A 32 -15.23 18.75 4.31
N VAL A 33 -16.27 17.99 3.92
CA VAL A 33 -16.54 16.64 4.46
C VAL A 33 -15.37 15.69 4.18
N LEU A 34 -14.92 15.65 2.93
CA LEU A 34 -13.86 14.73 2.51
C LEU A 34 -12.49 15.12 3.09
N THR A 35 -12.15 16.40 3.17
CA THR A 35 -10.91 16.88 3.83
C THR A 35 -10.94 16.64 5.34
N THR A 36 -12.08 16.85 6.02
CA THR A 36 -12.22 16.55 7.46
C THR A 36 -12.01 15.07 7.74
N LEU A 37 -12.69 14.19 6.99
CA LEU A 37 -12.46 12.74 7.06
C LEU A 37 -10.99 12.40 6.80
N LYS A 38 -10.41 12.95 5.74
CA LYS A 38 -9.05 12.66 5.30
C LYS A 38 -8.03 13.00 6.38
N GLU A 39 -8.05 14.22 6.91
CA GLU A 39 -7.03 14.65 7.89
C GLU A 39 -7.19 13.92 9.23
N ALA A 40 -8.40 13.53 9.62
CA ALA A 40 -8.60 12.66 10.79
C ALA A 40 -8.08 11.23 10.56
N PHE A 41 -8.39 10.65 9.39
CA PHE A 41 -8.04 9.28 9.03
C PHE A 41 -6.54 9.09 8.74
N ASP A 42 -5.93 10.02 8.00
CA ASP A 42 -4.49 10.01 7.71
C ASP A 42 -3.67 10.10 9.01
N ASN A 43 -4.12 10.92 9.98
CA ASN A 43 -3.50 11.01 11.31
C ASN A 43 -3.69 9.72 12.13
N ALA A 44 -4.87 9.09 12.09
CA ALA A 44 -5.15 7.84 12.79
C ALA A 44 -4.26 6.68 12.31
N ILE A 45 -4.04 6.54 10.98
CA ILE A 45 -3.09 5.53 10.47
C ILE A 45 -1.66 5.88 10.85
N ASP A 46 -1.22 7.13 10.65
CA ASP A 46 0.15 7.53 11.00
C ASP A 46 0.43 7.27 12.50
N ALA A 47 -0.53 7.54 13.40
CA ALA A 47 -0.38 7.32 14.85
C ALA A 47 -0.22 5.84 15.22
N CYS A 48 -0.88 4.93 14.49
CA CYS A 48 -0.71 3.49 14.66
C CYS A 48 0.65 3.02 14.13
N GLU A 49 1.00 3.39 12.89
CA GLU A 49 2.25 2.97 12.23
C GLU A 49 3.50 3.50 12.94
N GLU A 50 3.49 4.75 13.41
CA GLU A 50 4.61 5.36 14.15
C GLU A 50 4.89 4.70 15.51
N ASN A 51 4.01 3.81 15.98
CA ASN A 51 4.13 3.08 17.25
C ASN A 51 4.13 1.55 17.06
N GLY A 52 4.29 1.04 15.83
CA GLY A 52 4.29 -0.40 15.55
C GLY A 52 2.94 -1.09 15.76
N ILE A 53 1.83 -0.35 15.76
CA ILE A 53 0.48 -0.87 16.00
C ILE A 53 -0.20 -1.14 14.65
N LEU A 54 -0.78 -2.34 14.49
CA LEU A 54 -1.65 -2.64 13.36
C LEU A 54 -2.96 -1.84 13.44
N PRO A 55 -3.28 -0.99 12.45
CA PRO A 55 -4.43 -0.09 12.55
C PRO A 55 -5.77 -0.84 12.42
N ASN A 56 -6.64 -0.64 13.41
CA ASN A 56 -8.05 -0.98 13.47
C ASN A 56 -8.83 0.35 13.55
N ILE A 57 -9.28 0.88 12.42
CA ILE A 57 -9.97 2.17 12.36
C ILE A 57 -11.47 1.97 12.14
N ARG A 58 -12.29 2.74 12.86
CA ARG A 58 -13.73 2.86 12.62
C ARG A 58 -14.06 4.28 12.13
N VAL A 59 -14.87 4.37 11.08
CA VAL A 59 -15.33 5.64 10.48
C VAL A 59 -16.85 5.67 10.49
N VAL A 60 -17.46 6.66 11.13
CA VAL A 60 -18.91 6.87 11.11
C VAL A 60 -19.21 8.26 10.54
N ILE A 61 -20.03 8.31 9.49
CA ILE A 61 -20.54 9.54 8.91
C ILE A 61 -22.06 9.50 8.92
N GLU A 62 -22.68 10.51 9.52
CA GLU A 62 -24.14 10.59 9.72
C GLU A 62 -24.66 12.00 9.42
N LYS A 63 -25.91 12.09 8.96
CA LYS A 63 -26.62 13.36 8.76
C LYS A 63 -27.49 13.65 9.98
N HIS A 64 -27.20 14.76 10.67
CA HIS A 64 -27.86 15.23 11.89
C HIS A 64 -28.77 16.44 11.61
N GLY A 65 -29.48 16.41 10.48
CA GLY A 65 -30.39 17.47 10.02
C GLY A 65 -29.78 18.46 9.02
N ASN A 66 -30.43 19.62 8.88
CA ASN A 66 -30.04 20.66 7.93
C ASN A 66 -28.90 21.54 8.47
N GLY A 67 -28.01 21.96 7.58
CA GLY A 67 -26.89 22.86 7.89
C GLY A 67 -27.29 24.30 8.14
N SER A 68 -26.39 25.07 8.74
CA SER A 68 -26.52 26.52 8.91
C SER A 68 -26.28 27.28 7.59
N LEU A 69 -25.46 26.72 6.69
CA LEU A 69 -25.20 27.22 5.34
C LEU A 69 -26.23 26.74 4.30
N LYS A 70 -26.56 27.60 3.32
CA LYS A 70 -27.47 27.26 2.20
C LYS A 70 -27.01 26.00 1.45
N ASN A 71 -27.95 25.09 1.18
CA ASN A 71 -27.71 23.81 0.49
C ASN A 71 -26.67 22.90 1.18
N THR A 72 -26.59 22.95 2.52
CA THR A 72 -25.75 22.06 3.32
C THR A 72 -26.57 21.29 4.36
N ASP A 73 -25.98 20.20 4.85
CA ASP A 73 -26.49 19.34 5.91
C ASP A 73 -25.53 19.41 7.11
N ARG A 74 -26.04 19.20 8.33
CA ARG A 74 -25.17 18.94 9.49
C ARG A 74 -24.65 17.52 9.39
N ILE A 75 -23.36 17.37 9.16
CA ILE A 75 -22.69 16.08 9.04
C ILE A 75 -21.84 15.85 10.29
N LEU A 76 -22.13 14.77 11.01
CA LEU A 76 -21.23 14.23 12.02
C LEU A 76 -20.21 13.34 11.32
N ILE A 77 -18.92 13.59 11.56
CA ILE A 77 -17.80 12.75 11.13
C ILE A 77 -17.07 12.28 12.39
N ARG A 78 -17.16 10.99 12.70
CA ARG A 78 -16.41 10.33 13.76
C ARG A 78 -15.34 9.44 13.15
N VAL A 79 -14.10 9.59 13.58
CA VAL A 79 -12.99 8.67 13.27
C VAL A 79 -12.41 8.17 14.60
N GLU A 80 -12.21 6.87 14.70
CA GLU A 80 -11.81 6.20 15.92
C GLU A 80 -10.71 5.16 15.60
N ASP A 81 -9.66 5.13 16.41
CA ASP A 81 -8.48 4.27 16.23
C ASP A 81 -8.19 3.35 17.43
N ASN A 82 -7.05 2.66 17.37
CA ASN A 82 -6.45 1.82 18.41
C ASN A 82 -4.98 2.19 18.68
N GLY A 83 -4.58 3.42 18.37
CA GLY A 83 -3.23 3.95 18.53
C GLY A 83 -2.84 4.15 20.01
N PRO A 84 -1.71 4.83 20.28
CA PRO A 84 -1.18 5.01 21.65
C PRO A 84 -2.00 5.97 22.53
N GLY A 85 -3.04 6.62 22.00
CA GLY A 85 -3.66 7.80 22.60
C GLY A 85 -2.82 9.07 22.44
N ILE A 86 -3.26 10.18 23.07
CA ILE A 86 -2.58 11.48 23.03
C ILE A 86 -2.48 12.03 24.47
N ASP A 87 -1.29 12.50 24.90
CA ASP A 87 -1.15 13.17 26.21
C ASP A 87 -2.05 14.42 26.26
N ILE A 88 -2.77 14.57 27.37
CA ILE A 88 -3.70 15.65 27.69
C ILE A 88 -3.11 17.05 27.39
N LYS A 89 -1.81 17.25 27.61
CA LYS A 89 -1.07 18.49 27.34
C LYS A 89 -0.93 18.79 25.85
N HIS A 90 -0.89 17.76 25.00
CA HIS A 90 -0.69 17.88 23.55
C HIS A 90 -2.01 17.94 22.77
N VAL A 91 -3.13 17.43 23.31
CA VAL A 91 -4.46 17.55 22.69
C VAL A 91 -4.78 18.98 22.17
N PRO A 92 -4.66 20.08 22.94
CA PRO A 92 -4.98 21.42 22.42
C PRO A 92 -4.02 21.87 21.30
N MET A 93 -2.75 21.48 21.39
CA MET A 93 -1.72 21.81 20.40
C MET A 93 -1.93 21.04 19.08
N VAL A 94 -2.34 19.77 19.15
CA VAL A 94 -2.60 18.92 17.96
C VAL A 94 -3.85 19.37 17.20
N PHE A 95 -4.91 19.79 17.90
CA PHE A 95 -6.21 20.05 17.29
C PHE A 95 -6.57 21.53 17.11
N GLY A 96 -5.94 22.45 17.84
CA GLY A 96 -6.31 23.87 17.88
C GLY A 96 -5.18 24.87 17.62
N GLU A 97 -3.99 24.41 17.23
CA GLU A 97 -2.85 25.26 16.85
C GLU A 97 -2.43 24.95 15.41
N TYR A 98 -2.19 25.99 14.60
CA TYR A 98 -1.66 25.85 13.24
C TYR A 98 -0.14 25.89 13.26
N LEU A 99 0.47 25.08 12.38
CA LEU A 99 1.91 24.83 12.24
C LEU A 99 2.54 24.03 13.39
N ALA A 100 1.75 23.59 14.38
CA ALA A 100 2.19 22.61 15.36
C ALA A 100 2.19 21.20 14.75
N SER A 101 3.36 20.54 14.70
CA SER A 101 3.52 19.22 14.10
C SER A 101 4.80 18.53 14.58
N SER A 102 4.67 17.32 15.11
CA SER A 102 5.80 16.43 15.42
C SER A 102 6.56 15.93 14.17
N LYS A 103 6.03 16.23 12.98
CA LYS A 103 6.51 15.76 11.66
C LYS A 103 7.14 16.88 10.83
N PHE A 104 7.17 18.10 11.36
CA PHE A 104 7.73 19.26 10.68
C PHE A 104 9.25 19.15 10.53
N GLY A 105 9.80 19.55 9.38
CA GLY A 105 11.25 19.54 9.11
C GLY A 105 11.92 18.17 8.91
N GLN A 106 11.40 17.09 9.50
CA GLN A 106 12.05 15.76 9.63
C GLN A 106 12.26 14.95 8.33
N GLY A 107 12.16 15.53 7.12
CA GLY A 107 12.56 14.89 5.86
C GLY A 107 12.09 13.43 5.66
N ARG A 108 10.87 13.08 6.10
CA ARG A 108 10.36 11.70 6.21
C ARG A 108 9.09 11.45 5.38
N CYS A 109 8.92 10.22 4.87
CA CYS A 109 7.70 9.78 4.17
C CYS A 109 6.50 9.68 5.12
N SER A 110 5.77 10.78 5.28
CA SER A 110 4.57 10.88 6.12
C SER A 110 3.37 11.40 5.32
N ARG A 111 2.15 11.13 5.81
CA ARG A 111 0.89 11.57 5.21
C ARG A 111 0.65 13.05 5.53
N GLY A 112 0.64 13.38 6.82
CA GLY A 112 0.69 14.76 7.33
C GLY A 112 2.13 15.26 7.50
N GLN A 113 2.36 16.58 7.36
CA GLN A 113 3.71 17.17 7.53
C GLN A 113 3.68 18.55 8.22
N GLN A 114 2.77 19.43 7.79
CA GLN A 114 2.81 20.86 8.13
C GLN A 114 1.99 21.28 9.36
N GLY A 115 1.17 20.40 9.96
CA GLY A 115 0.34 20.78 11.12
C GLY A 115 -0.77 21.79 10.81
N ILE A 116 -1.50 21.58 9.71
CA ILE A 116 -2.52 22.54 9.22
C ILE A 116 -3.91 21.90 9.09
N GLY A 117 -4.01 20.70 8.51
CA GLY A 117 -5.29 20.16 8.05
C GLY A 117 -6.30 19.84 9.14
N ILE A 118 -5.86 19.22 10.24
CA ILE A 118 -6.75 18.90 11.37
C ILE A 118 -7.19 20.16 12.12
N SER A 119 -6.29 21.14 12.30
CA SER A 119 -6.59 22.45 12.89
C SER A 119 -7.54 23.27 11.99
N ALA A 120 -7.47 23.09 10.67
CA ALA A 120 -8.44 23.62 9.71
C ALA A 120 -9.81 22.95 9.83
N ALA A 121 -9.88 21.63 10.04
CA ALA A 121 -11.13 20.92 10.31
C ALA A 121 -11.79 21.38 11.62
N THR A 122 -11.02 21.54 12.70
CA THR A 122 -11.48 22.12 13.98
C THR A 122 -12.04 23.53 13.77
N THR A 123 -11.37 24.33 12.94
CA THR A 123 -11.78 25.71 12.63
C THR A 123 -13.05 25.75 11.77
N TRP A 124 -13.21 24.86 10.79
CA TRP A 124 -14.44 24.75 10.00
C TRP A 124 -15.64 24.31 10.85
N ALA A 125 -15.44 23.34 11.76
CA ALA A 125 -16.47 22.96 12.74
C ALA A 125 -16.83 24.14 13.66
N LEU A 126 -15.83 24.85 14.19
CA LEU A 126 -16.06 26.06 15.00
C LEU A 126 -16.81 27.17 14.23
N GLN A 127 -16.58 27.33 12.93
CA GLN A 127 -17.28 28.31 12.10
C GLN A 127 -18.71 27.90 11.67
N THR A 128 -19.01 26.60 11.58
CA THR A 128 -20.29 26.11 11.02
C THR A 128 -21.27 25.54 12.04
N SER A 129 -20.77 24.91 13.11
CA SER A 129 -21.57 24.30 14.19
C SER A 129 -21.28 24.87 15.58
N ALA A 130 -20.28 25.75 15.70
CA ALA A 130 -19.76 26.32 16.94
C ALA A 130 -19.13 25.32 17.94
N THR A 131 -19.04 24.01 17.63
CA THR A 131 -18.52 22.99 18.56
C THR A 131 -17.00 22.85 18.57
N GLY A 132 -16.32 23.20 17.46
CA GLY A 132 -14.95 22.73 17.25
C GLY A 132 -14.91 21.20 17.11
N VAL A 133 -13.84 20.55 17.60
CA VAL A 133 -13.70 19.09 17.62
C VAL A 133 -13.90 18.55 19.04
N LYS A 134 -14.64 17.45 19.19
CA LYS A 134 -14.65 16.65 20.42
C LYS A 134 -13.62 15.54 20.30
N VAL A 135 -12.79 15.38 21.32
CA VAL A 135 -11.71 14.39 21.40
C VAL A 135 -11.95 13.52 22.62
N ILE A 136 -12.03 12.21 22.39
CA ILE A 136 -11.92 11.19 23.43
C ILE A 136 -10.58 10.47 23.22
N THR A 137 -9.73 10.38 24.24
CA THR A 137 -8.42 9.71 24.10
C THR A 137 -7.99 9.03 25.40
N LYS A 138 -7.27 7.92 25.27
CA LYS A 138 -6.78 7.09 26.39
C LYS A 138 -5.43 6.50 25.99
N MET A 139 -4.42 6.73 26.83
CA MET A 139 -3.12 6.06 26.72
C MET A 139 -3.14 4.77 27.53
N LYS A 140 -2.30 3.79 27.18
CA LYS A 140 -2.30 2.43 27.77
C LYS A 140 -2.27 2.41 29.31
N ASP A 141 -1.53 3.34 29.92
CA ASP A 141 -1.36 3.41 31.38
C ASP A 141 -2.52 4.13 32.11
N GLN A 142 -3.52 4.64 31.38
CA GLN A 142 -4.61 5.44 31.92
C GLN A 142 -5.88 4.60 32.13
N ARG A 143 -6.36 4.52 33.37
CA ARG A 143 -7.60 3.77 33.70
C ARG A 143 -8.87 4.36 33.10
N LYS A 144 -8.92 5.69 32.90
CA LYS A 144 -10.06 6.43 32.33
C LYS A 144 -9.63 7.20 31.09
N ALA A 145 -10.52 7.35 30.12
CA ALA A 145 -10.29 8.20 28.96
C ALA A 145 -10.56 9.67 29.28
N LEU A 146 -9.78 10.57 28.70
CA LEU A 146 -10.12 11.99 28.63
C LEU A 146 -11.23 12.19 27.61
N SER A 147 -12.29 12.91 27.97
CA SER A 147 -13.25 13.52 27.05
C SER A 147 -13.10 15.05 27.12
N CYS A 148 -12.99 15.73 25.98
CA CYS A 148 -12.95 17.19 25.93
C CYS A 148 -13.34 17.74 24.56
N PHE A 149 -13.69 19.03 24.49
CA PHE A 149 -13.81 19.79 23.26
C PHE A 149 -12.58 20.70 23.06
N VAL A 150 -12.12 20.85 21.82
CA VAL A 150 -11.02 21.75 21.45
C VAL A 150 -11.53 22.83 20.49
N HIS A 151 -11.28 24.09 20.85
CA HIS A 151 -11.55 25.27 20.04
C HIS A 151 -10.24 25.96 19.62
N THR A 152 -10.19 26.54 18.43
CA THR A 152 -9.05 27.36 17.96
C THR A 152 -9.21 28.82 18.42
N ASP A 153 -8.26 29.37 19.19
CA ASP A 153 -8.11 30.83 19.36
C ASP A 153 -7.50 31.42 18.08
N LEU A 154 -8.35 32.00 17.23
CA LEU A 154 -7.94 32.62 15.97
C LEU A 154 -7.01 33.82 16.16
N ARG A 155 -7.03 34.51 17.31
CA ARG A 155 -6.17 35.69 17.54
C ARG A 155 -4.79 35.30 18.05
N LYS A 156 -4.69 34.24 18.87
CA LYS A 156 -3.43 33.80 19.48
C LYS A 156 -2.77 32.59 18.81
N ASN A 157 -3.46 31.92 17.87
CA ASN A 157 -3.08 30.62 17.31
C ASN A 157 -2.82 29.58 18.41
N LYS A 158 -3.82 29.27 19.25
CA LYS A 158 -3.71 28.28 20.32
C LYS A 158 -5.00 27.49 20.51
N GLY A 159 -4.88 26.21 20.83
CA GLY A 159 -6.02 25.39 21.23
C GLY A 159 -6.50 25.72 22.65
N ILE A 160 -7.82 25.89 22.80
CA ILE A 160 -8.50 26.04 24.08
C ILE A 160 -9.30 24.75 24.34
N LEU A 161 -9.03 24.10 25.47
CA LEU A 161 -9.83 22.98 25.96
C LEU A 161 -11.11 23.49 26.64
N LYS A 162 -12.22 22.79 26.42
CA LYS A 162 -13.50 22.95 27.13
C LYS A 162 -14.08 21.60 27.55
N ASN A 163 -14.99 21.63 28.52
CA ASN A 163 -15.76 20.50 29.03
C ASN A 163 -14.87 19.26 29.25
N LYS A 164 -13.88 19.39 30.13
CA LYS A 164 -12.84 18.40 30.38
C LYS A 164 -13.33 17.37 31.41
N GLU A 165 -13.59 16.15 30.97
CA GLU A 165 -14.18 15.08 31.75
C GLU A 165 -13.32 13.80 31.69
N LEU A 166 -13.44 12.92 32.69
CA LEU A 166 -12.75 11.63 32.74
C LEU A 166 -13.78 10.49 32.75
N ILE A 167 -13.98 9.88 31.58
CA ILE A 167 -15.01 8.86 31.33
C ILE A 167 -14.46 7.44 31.40
N SER A 168 -15.34 6.46 31.62
CA SER A 168 -15.01 5.07 31.32
C SER A 168 -14.98 4.88 29.80
N TRP A 169 -14.06 4.05 29.31
CA TRP A 169 -13.99 3.66 27.91
C TRP A 169 -13.36 2.27 27.80
N ASP A 170 -14.05 1.39 27.05
CA ASP A 170 -13.85 -0.06 27.11
C ASP A 170 -12.58 -0.54 26.38
N LYS A 171 -12.02 0.31 25.51
CA LYS A 171 -10.72 0.07 24.87
C LYS A 171 -9.57 0.29 25.83
N GLU A 172 -8.48 -0.48 25.68
CA GLU A 172 -7.24 -0.25 26.44
C GLU A 172 -6.62 1.12 26.13
N GLN A 173 -6.47 1.43 24.84
CA GLN A 173 -5.87 2.67 24.33
C GLN A 173 -6.52 3.08 22.99
N GLY A 174 -6.30 4.34 22.60
CA GLY A 174 -6.69 4.88 21.29
C GLY A 174 -7.16 6.32 21.36
N THR A 175 -7.56 6.86 20.21
CA THR A 175 -8.24 8.16 20.09
C THR A 175 -9.51 8.04 19.25
N LEU A 176 -10.50 8.85 19.59
CA LEU A 176 -11.75 9.06 18.88
C LEU A 176 -11.95 10.57 18.72
N VAL A 177 -12.11 11.02 17.49
CA VAL A 177 -12.37 12.42 17.14
C VAL A 177 -13.75 12.57 16.49
N GLU A 178 -14.51 13.57 16.92
CA GLU A 178 -15.83 13.90 16.38
C GLU A 178 -15.86 15.35 15.89
N PHE A 179 -16.15 15.52 14.60
CA PHE A 179 -16.38 16.81 13.97
C PHE A 179 -17.85 16.90 13.56
N LEU A 180 -18.58 17.87 14.11
CA LEU A 180 -19.90 18.27 13.59
C LEU A 180 -19.68 19.48 12.68
N ILE A 181 -20.00 19.34 11.39
CA ILE A 181 -19.74 20.38 10.39
C ILE A 181 -20.95 20.60 9.48
N ASP A 182 -21.10 21.80 8.94
CA ASP A 182 -21.92 21.97 7.72
C ASP A 182 -21.15 21.39 6.52
N GLY A 183 -21.84 20.58 5.73
CA GLY A 183 -21.22 19.85 4.62
C GLY A 183 -22.23 19.29 3.62
N ARG A 184 -21.74 18.50 2.67
CA ARG A 184 -22.58 17.68 1.78
C ARG A 184 -21.90 16.35 1.50
N VAL A 185 -22.51 15.23 1.90
CA VAL A 185 -21.91 13.91 1.68
C VAL A 185 -22.08 13.50 0.23
N GLN A 186 -20.96 13.31 -0.47
CA GLN A 186 -20.93 12.63 -1.77
C GLN A 186 -20.39 11.21 -1.57
N LEU A 187 -21.22 10.20 -1.82
CA LEU A 187 -20.82 8.79 -1.66
C LEU A 187 -20.02 8.28 -2.87
N LYS A 188 -20.49 8.53 -4.09
CA LYS A 188 -19.94 8.01 -5.36
C LYS A 188 -19.35 9.13 -6.23
N GLY A 189 -18.49 8.77 -7.18
CA GLY A 189 -17.78 9.73 -8.06
C GLY A 189 -16.40 10.11 -7.53
N GLU A 190 -15.71 11.04 -8.20
CA GLU A 190 -14.30 11.36 -7.91
C GLU A 190 -14.12 12.03 -6.54
N GLY A 191 -14.97 13.00 -6.17
CA GLY A 191 -15.04 13.54 -4.80
C GLY A 191 -15.77 12.63 -3.80
N GLY A 192 -15.91 11.32 -4.09
CA GLY A 192 -16.72 10.40 -3.32
C GLY A 192 -16.01 9.79 -2.12
N VAL A 193 -16.61 9.87 -0.93
CA VAL A 193 -16.09 9.29 0.32
C VAL A 193 -15.76 7.80 0.16
N LEU A 194 -16.62 7.03 -0.51
CA LEU A 194 -16.40 5.60 -0.72
C LEU A 194 -15.15 5.31 -1.58
N ASN A 195 -14.78 6.21 -2.49
CA ASN A 195 -13.56 6.10 -3.29
C ASN A 195 -12.30 6.50 -2.50
N TYR A 196 -12.40 7.41 -1.53
CA TYR A 196 -11.31 7.68 -0.58
C TYR A 196 -11.07 6.49 0.36
N LEU A 197 -12.12 5.93 0.97
CA LEU A 197 -12.00 4.75 1.83
C LEU A 197 -11.45 3.53 1.05
N ARG A 198 -11.95 3.27 -0.16
CA ARG A 198 -11.40 2.22 -1.04
C ARG A 198 -9.96 2.48 -1.47
N GLY A 199 -9.59 3.74 -1.70
CA GLY A 199 -8.20 4.13 -1.97
C GLY A 199 -7.27 3.80 -0.80
N ASN A 200 -7.71 4.03 0.44
CA ASN A 200 -6.95 3.66 1.63
C ASN A 200 -6.93 2.15 1.88
N ILE A 201 -8.00 1.42 1.59
CA ILE A 201 -8.01 -0.06 1.59
C ILE A 201 -7.02 -0.61 0.55
N LEU A 202 -6.85 0.04 -0.61
CA LEU A 202 -5.85 -0.36 -1.61
C LEU A 202 -4.42 -0.16 -1.08
N LEU A 203 -4.15 1.02 -0.51
CA LEU A 203 -2.81 1.45 -0.09
C LEU A 203 -2.29 0.83 1.21
N ASN A 204 -3.18 0.37 2.09
CA ASN A 204 -2.84 -0.07 3.44
C ASN A 204 -3.31 -1.53 3.64
N PRO A 205 -2.53 -2.54 3.20
CA PRO A 205 -2.89 -3.97 3.29
C PRO A 205 -3.08 -4.46 4.74
N HIS A 206 -2.36 -3.85 5.66
CA HIS A 206 -2.37 -4.05 7.11
C HIS A 206 -3.54 -3.36 7.85
N LEU A 207 -4.25 -2.46 7.19
CA LEU A 207 -5.43 -1.79 7.76
C LEU A 207 -6.62 -2.74 7.85
N SER A 208 -7.20 -2.84 9.05
CA SER A 208 -8.59 -3.25 9.24
C SER A 208 -9.45 -2.00 9.36
N LEU A 209 -10.52 -1.91 8.56
CA LEU A 209 -11.39 -0.74 8.51
C LEU A 209 -12.86 -1.16 8.66
N GLU A 210 -13.54 -0.55 9.62
CA GLU A 210 -15.00 -0.58 9.75
C GLU A 210 -15.57 0.78 9.37
N TYR A 211 -16.63 0.83 8.56
CA TYR A 211 -17.28 2.10 8.23
C TYR A 211 -18.80 2.03 8.15
N LYS A 212 -19.44 3.08 8.66
CA LYS A 212 -20.85 3.42 8.49
C LYS A 212 -20.95 4.74 7.74
N LEU A 213 -21.65 4.75 6.61
CA LEU A 213 -21.92 5.93 5.80
C LEU A 213 -23.44 6.18 5.74
N PRO A 214 -23.90 7.40 5.41
CA PRO A 214 -25.32 7.65 5.19
C PRO A 214 -25.90 6.68 4.16
N ASP A 215 -27.12 6.22 4.43
CA ASP A 215 -27.91 5.33 3.57
C ASP A 215 -27.22 3.99 3.21
N MET A 216 -26.21 3.58 3.99
CA MET A 216 -25.48 2.32 3.83
C MET A 216 -25.43 1.51 5.13
N LYS A 217 -25.46 0.17 4.99
CA LYS A 217 -25.17 -0.74 6.11
C LYS A 217 -23.70 -0.62 6.53
N GLU A 218 -23.44 -0.76 7.83
CA GLU A 218 -22.08 -0.78 8.37
C GLU A 218 -21.29 -1.93 7.73
N THR A 219 -20.08 -1.63 7.25
CA THR A 219 -19.26 -2.50 6.41
C THR A 219 -17.89 -2.65 7.02
N ARG A 220 -17.46 -3.90 7.26
CA ARG A 220 -16.14 -4.23 7.83
C ARG A 220 -15.24 -4.87 6.78
N VAL A 221 -14.00 -4.40 6.70
CA VAL A 221 -12.96 -4.83 5.77
C VAL A 221 -11.70 -5.18 6.56
N SER A 222 -11.48 -6.49 6.77
CA SER A 222 -10.31 -7.00 7.50
C SER A 222 -8.99 -6.75 6.77
N ARG A 223 -7.87 -6.74 7.51
CA ARG A 223 -6.50 -6.73 6.96
C ARG A 223 -6.19 -8.01 6.18
N VAL A 224 -5.19 -7.93 5.29
CA VAL A 224 -4.65 -9.06 4.49
C VAL A 224 -3.14 -9.25 4.65
N VAL A 225 -2.53 -8.45 5.52
CA VAL A 225 -1.12 -8.48 5.92
C VAL A 225 -1.09 -8.15 7.42
N GLU A 226 -0.22 -8.82 8.18
CA GLU A 226 -0.07 -8.60 9.63
C GLU A 226 1.26 -7.92 9.99
N ASP A 227 2.08 -7.63 8.98
CA ASP A 227 3.30 -6.85 9.07
C ASP A 227 2.95 -5.34 9.15
N VAL A 228 3.54 -4.60 10.10
CA VAL A 228 3.44 -3.13 10.12
C VAL A 228 4.54 -2.54 9.23
N PRO A 229 4.23 -1.65 8.26
CA PRO A 229 5.24 -1.08 7.38
C PRO A 229 6.29 -0.26 8.14
N GLU A 230 7.57 -0.61 8.00
CA GLU A 230 8.68 0.17 8.56
C GLU A 230 8.67 1.61 8.04
N ILE A 231 8.75 2.58 8.95
CA ILE A 231 8.86 4.00 8.60
C ILE A 231 10.34 4.38 8.48
N PRO A 232 10.82 4.83 7.31
CA PRO A 232 12.21 5.23 7.15
C PRO A 232 12.61 6.39 8.08
N LYS A 233 13.82 6.30 8.66
CA LYS A 233 14.39 7.35 9.52
C LYS A 233 14.55 8.67 8.73
N SER A 234 14.38 9.79 9.44
CA SER A 234 14.60 11.16 8.93
C SER A 234 15.95 11.28 8.20
N THR A 235 15.92 11.67 6.92
CA THR A 235 17.15 11.97 6.16
C THR A 235 17.34 13.47 5.96
N GLN A 236 18.59 13.93 6.16
CA GLN A 236 18.99 15.30 5.89
C GLN A 236 18.75 15.71 4.42
N PRO A 237 18.48 17.00 4.15
CA PRO A 237 18.30 17.49 2.78
C PRO A 237 19.55 17.31 1.94
N HIS A 238 19.39 17.11 0.63
CA HIS A 238 20.49 17.19 -0.33
C HIS A 238 20.72 18.66 -0.71
N PRO A 239 21.95 19.20 -0.68
CA PRO A 239 22.17 20.66 -0.71
C PRO A 239 21.66 21.33 -1.99
N GLN A 240 21.75 20.63 -3.14
CA GLN A 240 21.21 21.11 -4.42
C GLN A 240 19.67 21.23 -4.46
N THR A 241 18.93 20.58 -3.55
CA THR A 241 17.45 20.62 -3.53
C THR A 241 16.85 21.89 -2.93
N MET A 242 17.67 22.70 -2.25
CA MET A 242 17.25 23.91 -1.54
C MET A 242 17.40 25.15 -2.41
N LYS A 243 16.59 26.18 -2.13
CA LYS A 243 16.80 27.54 -2.66
C LYS A 243 17.78 28.33 -1.78
N LEU A 244 18.39 29.37 -2.34
CA LEU A 244 19.31 30.26 -1.61
C LEU A 244 18.77 30.74 -0.24
N GLY A 245 17.53 31.25 -0.20
CA GLY A 245 16.93 31.74 1.04
C GLY A 245 16.67 30.63 2.07
N GLU A 246 16.34 29.42 1.61
CA GLU A 246 16.16 28.24 2.47
C GLU A 246 17.52 27.79 3.03
N PHE A 247 18.56 27.75 2.19
CA PHE A 247 19.94 27.42 2.57
C PHE A 247 20.52 28.43 3.59
N MET A 248 20.23 29.72 3.42
CA MET A 248 20.61 30.79 4.35
C MET A 248 19.87 30.68 5.69
N ALA A 249 18.55 30.44 5.68
CA ALA A 249 17.77 30.25 6.90
C ALA A 249 18.22 29.01 7.68
N TYR A 250 18.49 27.91 6.97
CA TYR A 250 19.01 26.67 7.53
C TYR A 250 20.40 26.86 8.15
N GLY A 251 21.32 27.56 7.47
CA GLY A 251 22.62 27.92 8.02
C GLY A 251 22.51 28.76 9.29
N ARG A 252 21.68 29.82 9.28
CA ARG A 252 21.45 30.67 10.45
C ARG A 252 20.92 29.89 11.66
N ALA A 253 20.11 28.84 11.46
CA ALA A 253 19.65 27.95 12.54
C ALA A 253 20.80 27.15 13.20
N PHE A 254 21.84 26.78 12.45
CA PHE A 254 23.04 26.09 12.94
C PHE A 254 24.21 27.04 13.23
N GLY A 255 23.96 28.33 13.47
CA GLY A 255 24.97 29.40 13.52
C GLY A 255 26.19 29.17 14.43
N ARG A 256 26.10 28.29 15.43
CA ARG A 256 27.21 27.91 16.34
C ARG A 256 28.21 26.91 15.73
N LYS A 257 27.82 26.09 14.74
CA LYS A 257 28.71 25.13 14.07
C LYS A 257 29.75 25.85 13.21
N ARG A 258 30.87 25.17 12.92
CA ARG A 258 31.78 25.59 11.83
C ARG A 258 31.14 25.31 10.46
N VAL A 259 31.46 26.12 9.44
CA VAL A 259 30.92 25.91 8.08
C VAL A 259 31.24 24.51 7.54
N LYS A 260 32.46 24.01 7.79
CA LYS A 260 32.86 22.62 7.47
C LYS A 260 31.96 21.57 8.12
N GLU A 261 31.69 21.74 9.41
CA GLU A 261 30.91 20.81 10.23
C GLU A 261 29.44 20.80 9.80
N TRP A 262 28.86 21.99 9.62
CA TRP A 262 27.50 22.18 9.11
C TRP A 262 27.32 21.53 7.74
N LEU A 263 28.24 21.80 6.79
CA LEU A 263 28.21 21.19 5.46
C LEU A 263 28.27 19.66 5.52
N LEU A 264 29.06 19.06 6.44
CA LEU A 264 29.21 17.60 6.53
C LEU A 264 28.11 16.88 7.34
N THR A 265 27.48 17.55 8.31
CA THR A 265 26.56 16.90 9.27
C THR A 265 25.09 17.18 9.00
N ASP A 266 24.75 18.36 8.46
CA ASP A 266 23.37 18.80 8.28
C ASP A 266 22.87 18.64 6.83
N PHE A 267 23.71 18.10 5.94
CA PHE A 267 23.38 17.80 4.54
C PHE A 267 23.71 16.36 4.15
N SER A 268 22.85 15.76 3.34
CA SER A 268 23.08 14.42 2.79
C SER A 268 24.13 14.46 1.67
N ARG A 269 25.02 13.45 1.65
CA ARG A 269 26.06 13.19 0.63
C ARG A 269 27.20 14.22 0.51
N VAL A 270 27.30 15.20 1.40
CA VAL A 270 28.45 16.11 1.43
C VAL A 270 29.64 15.47 2.15
N THR A 271 30.75 15.28 1.45
CA THR A 271 32.00 14.75 2.03
C THR A 271 32.99 15.88 2.33
N ALA A 272 34.05 15.59 3.10
CA ALA A 272 35.16 16.52 3.30
C ALA A 272 35.80 17.01 1.98
N LYS A 273 35.83 16.15 0.95
CA LYS A 273 36.28 16.51 -0.40
C LYS A 273 35.29 17.48 -1.06
N ALA A 274 34.00 17.14 -1.08
CA ALA A 274 32.98 18.01 -1.66
C ALA A 274 32.92 19.39 -0.99
N ALA A 275 33.11 19.48 0.34
CA ALA A 275 33.19 20.76 1.05
C ALA A 275 34.36 21.65 0.61
N LEU A 276 35.50 21.06 0.23
CA LEU A 276 36.64 21.78 -0.34
C LEU A 276 36.38 22.19 -1.80
N GLU A 277 35.68 21.36 -2.58
CA GLU A 277 35.30 21.63 -3.96
C GLU A 277 34.25 22.76 -4.04
N ILE A 278 33.21 22.75 -3.20
CA ILE A 278 32.23 23.84 -3.03
C ILE A 278 32.94 25.18 -2.83
N VAL A 279 33.92 25.24 -1.91
CA VAL A 279 34.65 26.49 -1.59
C VAL A 279 35.58 26.92 -2.72
N LYS A 280 36.17 25.96 -3.45
CA LYS A 280 36.95 26.22 -4.68
C LYS A 280 36.07 26.81 -5.78
N HIS A 281 34.90 26.21 -6.06
CA HIS A 281 33.94 26.70 -7.06
C HIS A 281 33.28 28.03 -6.66
N ALA A 282 33.13 28.28 -5.35
CA ALA A 282 32.62 29.55 -4.82
C ALA A 282 33.61 30.73 -4.97
N GLY A 283 34.87 30.49 -5.35
CA GLY A 283 35.91 31.52 -5.38
C GLY A 283 36.23 32.07 -3.98
N LEU A 284 36.22 31.20 -2.96
CA LEU A 284 36.37 31.56 -1.55
C LEU A 284 37.65 30.96 -0.96
N ASN A 285 38.25 31.66 0.00
CA ASN A 285 39.41 31.16 0.75
C ASN A 285 38.98 30.00 1.66
N LYS A 286 39.77 28.91 1.70
CA LYS A 286 39.57 27.74 2.58
C LYS A 286 39.32 28.09 4.04
N ALA A 287 39.89 29.19 4.54
CA ALA A 287 39.66 29.69 5.91
C ALA A 287 38.18 29.95 6.27
N ILE A 288 37.29 30.09 5.27
CA ILE A 288 35.84 30.20 5.51
C ILE A 288 35.22 28.89 6.03
N LEU A 289 35.85 27.74 5.80
CA LEU A 289 35.40 26.44 6.35
C LEU A 289 35.50 26.37 7.88
N ASP A 290 36.46 27.09 8.47
CA ASP A 290 36.71 27.10 9.92
C ASP A 290 35.97 28.22 10.67
N LYS A 291 35.37 29.16 9.93
CA LYS A 291 34.47 30.18 10.50
C LYS A 291 33.17 29.55 11.02
N THR A 292 32.50 30.23 11.94
CA THR A 292 31.14 29.86 12.37
C THR A 292 30.12 30.26 11.30
N VAL A 293 29.05 29.47 11.16
CA VAL A 293 27.98 29.74 10.19
C VAL A 293 27.24 31.07 10.49
N SER A 294 27.23 31.51 11.75
CA SER A 294 26.73 32.84 12.16
C SER A 294 27.55 34.03 11.63
N SER A 295 28.83 33.83 11.32
CA SER A 295 29.76 34.90 10.88
C SER A 295 29.79 35.11 9.37
N LEU A 296 29.00 34.34 8.61
CA LEU A 296 28.90 34.44 7.16
C LEU A 296 28.03 35.62 6.74
N THR A 297 28.52 36.42 5.79
CA THR A 297 27.70 37.46 5.13
C THR A 297 26.81 36.86 4.05
N ASP A 298 25.72 37.57 3.70
CA ASP A 298 24.74 37.08 2.72
C ASP A 298 25.35 36.85 1.32
N ASP A 299 26.42 37.58 0.96
CA ASP A 299 27.17 37.33 -0.27
C ASP A 299 28.12 36.13 -0.17
N GLN A 300 28.62 35.80 1.02
CA GLN A 300 29.35 34.55 1.24
C GLN A 300 28.39 33.36 1.13
N TYR A 301 27.17 33.46 1.67
CA TYR A 301 26.11 32.47 1.44
C TYR A 301 25.78 32.30 -0.05
N LYS A 302 25.60 33.39 -0.81
CA LYS A 302 25.40 33.34 -2.28
C LYS A 302 26.53 32.59 -2.98
N LYS A 303 27.79 32.91 -2.66
CA LYS A 303 28.97 32.27 -3.25
C LYS A 303 29.05 30.78 -2.91
N ILE A 304 28.86 30.40 -1.63
CA ILE A 304 28.82 28.99 -1.20
C ILE A 304 27.69 28.23 -1.91
N PHE A 305 26.50 28.83 -2.02
CA PHE A 305 25.35 28.22 -2.71
C PHE A 305 25.61 28.05 -4.22
N SER A 306 26.28 29.01 -4.88
CA SER A 306 26.73 28.86 -6.27
C SER A 306 27.75 27.72 -6.42
N GLY A 307 28.70 27.62 -5.49
CA GLY A 307 29.65 26.52 -5.40
C GLY A 307 28.98 25.16 -5.20
N VAL A 308 27.92 25.07 -4.39
CA VAL A 308 27.07 23.89 -4.25
C VAL A 308 26.43 23.50 -5.58
N GLN A 309 25.76 24.43 -6.28
CA GLN A 309 25.12 24.11 -7.55
C GLN A 309 26.12 23.74 -8.66
N SER A 310 27.38 24.19 -8.53
CA SER A 310 28.50 23.87 -9.42
C SER A 310 29.28 22.59 -9.06
N THR A 311 29.00 21.96 -7.92
CA THR A 311 29.71 20.75 -7.45
C THR A 311 28.90 19.50 -7.79
N GLU A 312 29.56 18.48 -8.34
CA GLU A 312 28.93 17.16 -8.53
C GLU A 312 28.87 16.39 -7.21
N PHE A 313 27.67 15.97 -6.80
CA PHE A 313 27.46 15.12 -5.62
C PHE A 313 27.04 13.71 -6.04
N SER A 314 27.45 12.71 -5.25
CA SER A 314 26.88 11.36 -5.35
C SER A 314 25.37 11.40 -5.02
N SER A 315 24.56 10.68 -5.78
CA SER A 315 23.11 10.59 -5.60
C SER A 315 22.65 10.37 -4.15
N PRO A 316 21.57 11.04 -3.68
CA PRO A 316 20.96 10.81 -2.37
C PRO A 316 20.72 9.32 -2.05
N SER A 317 20.66 8.97 -0.76
CA SER A 317 20.25 7.61 -0.40
C SER A 317 18.78 7.38 -0.77
N THR A 318 18.50 6.23 -1.35
CA THR A 318 17.15 5.73 -1.64
C THR A 318 16.49 5.05 -0.45
N GLN A 319 17.19 4.91 0.69
CA GLN A 319 16.66 4.26 1.90
C GLN A 319 15.56 5.06 2.62
N SER A 320 15.35 6.34 2.29
CA SER A 320 14.29 7.17 2.88
C SER A 320 12.92 7.05 2.21
N VAL A 321 12.79 6.24 1.16
CA VAL A 321 11.48 5.88 0.59
C VAL A 321 11.09 4.44 0.95
N MET A 322 9.82 4.29 1.34
CA MET A 322 9.17 2.99 1.54
C MET A 322 8.37 2.56 0.30
N SER A 323 7.97 1.29 0.27
CA SER A 323 7.13 0.69 -0.78
C SER A 323 6.02 -0.16 -0.17
N ILE A 324 4.85 -0.23 -0.81
CA ILE A 324 3.80 -1.20 -0.44
C ILE A 324 4.20 -2.61 -0.89
N GLY A 325 4.95 -2.72 -1.99
CA GLY A 325 5.48 -3.97 -2.53
C GLY A 325 4.48 -4.72 -3.42
N GLU A 326 5.00 -5.42 -4.43
CA GLU A 326 4.16 -6.16 -5.41
C GLU A 326 3.27 -7.23 -4.73
N LYS A 327 3.73 -7.81 -3.61
CA LYS A 327 2.97 -8.78 -2.77
C LYS A 327 1.72 -8.13 -2.17
N ALA A 328 1.91 -7.15 -1.29
CA ALA A 328 0.84 -6.65 -0.45
C ALA A 328 -0.17 -5.81 -1.24
N LEU A 329 0.29 -5.06 -2.25
CA LEU A 329 -0.59 -4.34 -3.18
C LEU A 329 -1.46 -5.30 -4.02
N SER A 330 -0.93 -6.47 -4.43
CA SER A 330 -1.73 -7.50 -5.12
C SER A 330 -2.82 -8.09 -4.21
N LEU A 331 -2.52 -8.32 -2.93
CA LEU A 331 -3.50 -8.81 -1.95
C LEU A 331 -4.60 -7.75 -1.70
N SER A 332 -4.24 -6.48 -1.58
CA SER A 332 -5.21 -5.38 -1.47
C SER A 332 -6.13 -5.23 -2.70
N ILE A 333 -5.64 -5.52 -3.90
CA ILE A 333 -6.47 -5.52 -5.13
C ILE A 333 -7.52 -6.64 -5.06
N LEU A 334 -7.12 -7.85 -4.67
CA LEU A 334 -8.04 -8.99 -4.51
C LEU A 334 -9.06 -8.77 -3.37
N ARG A 335 -8.68 -8.02 -2.32
CA ARG A 335 -9.57 -7.62 -1.22
C ARG A 335 -10.71 -6.68 -1.65
N LEU A 336 -10.53 -5.91 -2.73
CA LEU A 336 -11.52 -4.89 -3.15
C LEU A 336 -12.67 -5.43 -4.01
N GLY A 337 -12.59 -6.67 -4.51
CA GLY A 337 -13.68 -7.34 -5.23
C GLY A 337 -13.20 -8.27 -6.34
N ASP A 338 -14.15 -8.80 -7.11
CA ASP A 338 -13.90 -9.73 -8.21
C ASP A 338 -13.13 -9.10 -9.38
N VAL A 339 -11.82 -9.32 -9.35
CA VAL A 339 -10.87 -8.94 -10.39
C VAL A 339 -10.77 -10.06 -11.43
N ASP A 340 -10.91 -9.71 -12.70
CA ASP A 340 -10.70 -10.59 -13.85
C ASP A 340 -9.21 -10.62 -14.26
N TYR A 341 -8.60 -9.45 -14.32
CA TYR A 341 -7.18 -9.28 -14.64
C TYR A 341 -6.55 -8.22 -13.74
N PHE A 342 -5.33 -8.47 -13.26
CA PHE A 342 -4.47 -7.43 -12.70
C PHE A 342 -3.00 -7.61 -13.07
N SER A 343 -2.27 -6.50 -13.09
CA SER A 343 -0.80 -6.47 -13.06
C SER A 343 -0.35 -5.36 -12.14
N VAL A 344 0.40 -5.75 -11.09
CA VAL A 344 1.15 -4.82 -10.23
C VAL A 344 2.60 -4.74 -10.72
N VAL A 345 3.19 -3.56 -10.60
CA VAL A 345 4.58 -3.26 -10.90
C VAL A 345 5.10 -2.31 -9.81
N SER A 346 6.02 -2.80 -8.99
CA SER A 346 6.92 -1.93 -8.23
C SER A 346 8.12 -1.59 -9.11
N ARG A 347 8.53 -0.32 -9.10
CA ARG A 347 9.88 0.05 -9.52
C ARG A 347 10.86 -0.24 -8.38
N LYS A 348 12.15 -0.07 -8.66
CA LYS A 348 13.14 0.16 -7.59
C LYS A 348 13.16 1.67 -7.32
N PRO A 349 13.43 2.11 -6.09
CA PRO A 349 13.68 3.52 -5.80
C PRO A 349 14.72 4.13 -6.74
N THR A 350 14.41 5.32 -7.25
CA THR A 350 15.26 6.12 -8.14
C THR A 350 15.32 7.56 -7.66
N ILE A 351 16.28 8.34 -8.17
CA ILE A 351 16.34 9.78 -7.94
C ILE A 351 15.66 10.51 -9.10
N CYS A 352 14.81 11.49 -8.78
CA CYS A 352 14.16 12.42 -9.71
C CYS A 352 14.26 13.83 -9.10
N ASP A 353 14.66 14.85 -9.85
CA ASP A 353 14.89 16.22 -9.31
C ASP A 353 15.77 16.25 -8.03
N PHE A 354 16.82 15.42 -7.96
CA PHE A 354 17.66 15.21 -6.75
C PHE A 354 16.91 14.72 -5.50
N LYS A 355 15.73 14.09 -5.66
CA LYS A 355 14.91 13.54 -4.57
C LYS A 355 14.70 12.03 -4.76
N PRO A 356 14.78 11.20 -3.69
CA PRO A 356 14.43 9.80 -3.79
C PRO A 356 12.92 9.64 -4.00
N VAL A 357 12.55 8.84 -4.99
CA VAL A 357 11.17 8.54 -5.39
C VAL A 357 11.03 7.03 -5.57
N GLN A 358 9.98 6.47 -4.98
CA GLN A 358 9.49 5.13 -5.30
C GLN A 358 8.16 5.24 -6.05
N ALA A 359 7.99 4.44 -7.10
CA ALA A 359 6.82 4.45 -7.97
C ALA A 359 6.22 3.04 -8.11
N GLU A 360 4.95 2.90 -7.75
CA GLU A 360 4.21 1.64 -7.77
C GLU A 360 2.96 1.80 -8.62
N ILE A 361 2.79 0.91 -9.60
CA ILE A 361 1.71 0.94 -10.59
C ILE A 361 0.88 -0.33 -10.41
N ALA A 362 -0.45 -0.22 -10.47
CA ALA A 362 -1.32 -1.35 -10.71
C ALA A 362 -2.34 -1.05 -11.82
N ILE A 363 -2.58 -2.02 -12.70
CA ILE A 363 -3.65 -1.99 -13.70
C ILE A 363 -4.57 -3.17 -13.41
N ALA A 364 -5.88 -2.94 -13.29
CA ALA A 364 -6.87 -3.99 -13.02
C ALA A 364 -8.15 -3.85 -13.87
N ARG A 365 -8.82 -4.97 -14.14
CA ARG A 365 -10.18 -5.05 -14.71
C ARG A 365 -11.07 -5.78 -13.70
N LEU A 366 -12.18 -5.15 -13.30
CA LEU A 366 -13.20 -5.76 -12.44
C LEU A 366 -14.25 -6.46 -13.31
N LYS A 367 -14.69 -7.67 -12.92
CA LYS A 367 -15.73 -8.41 -13.66
C LYS A 367 -16.99 -7.58 -13.86
N ASN A 368 -17.42 -6.87 -12.81
CA ASN A 368 -18.63 -6.06 -12.79
C ASN A 368 -18.54 -4.79 -13.67
N LYS A 369 -17.38 -4.50 -14.28
CA LYS A 369 -17.17 -3.34 -15.17
C LYS A 369 -16.97 -3.69 -16.64
N ILE A 370 -17.03 -4.97 -17.04
CA ILE A 370 -16.74 -5.40 -18.43
C ILE A 370 -17.53 -4.60 -19.49
N ASN A 371 -18.77 -4.21 -19.19
CA ASN A 371 -19.65 -3.46 -20.09
C ASN A 371 -19.28 -1.97 -20.23
N GLU A 372 -18.37 -1.42 -19.41
CA GLU A 372 -17.87 -0.03 -19.51
C GLU A 372 -16.80 0.15 -20.61
N GLY A 373 -16.98 -0.52 -21.75
CA GLY A 373 -15.96 -0.67 -22.81
C GLY A 373 -15.49 0.62 -23.48
N GLU A 374 -16.28 1.70 -23.39
CA GLU A 374 -16.02 2.98 -24.08
C GLU A 374 -15.72 4.14 -23.10
N ASN A 375 -15.91 3.90 -21.80
CA ASN A 375 -15.63 4.86 -20.75
C ASN A 375 -14.12 5.15 -20.69
N VAL A 376 -13.77 6.37 -20.26
CA VAL A 376 -12.39 6.72 -19.92
C VAL A 376 -11.94 5.90 -18.70
N VAL A 377 -10.75 5.32 -18.78
CA VAL A 377 -10.14 4.50 -17.72
C VAL A 377 -10.08 5.25 -16.40
N GLN A 378 -10.52 4.60 -15.32
CA GLN A 378 -10.55 5.21 -13.98
C GLN A 378 -9.11 5.31 -13.44
N VAL A 379 -8.63 6.54 -13.22
CA VAL A 379 -7.28 6.78 -12.67
C VAL A 379 -7.36 7.00 -11.16
N LEU A 380 -6.72 6.12 -10.39
CA LEU A 380 -6.50 6.30 -8.96
C LEU A 380 -5.07 6.83 -8.73
N ARG A 381 -4.96 7.93 -7.98
CA ARG A 381 -3.70 8.66 -7.76
C ARG A 381 -3.36 8.65 -6.28
N PHE A 382 -2.11 8.36 -5.94
CA PHE A 382 -1.66 8.30 -4.56
C PHE A 382 -0.31 8.98 -4.36
N ALA A 383 -0.17 9.70 -3.24
CA ALA A 383 1.08 10.31 -2.79
C ALA A 383 1.35 9.90 -1.34
N ASN A 384 2.53 9.38 -1.00
CA ASN A 384 2.91 8.96 0.36
C ASN A 384 1.84 8.11 1.09
N ARG A 385 1.19 7.18 0.38
CA ARG A 385 0.08 6.34 0.90
C ARG A 385 -1.15 7.15 1.36
N VAL A 386 -1.45 8.26 0.65
CA VAL A 386 -2.68 9.06 0.72
C VAL A 386 -3.38 9.10 -0.66
N PRO A 387 -4.70 8.86 -0.77
CA PRO A 387 -5.48 9.07 -1.99
C PRO A 387 -5.66 10.55 -2.37
N LEU A 388 -5.36 10.89 -3.63
CA LEU A 388 -5.59 12.22 -4.21
C LEU A 388 -6.85 12.20 -5.06
N GLN A 389 -7.87 12.99 -4.69
CA GLN A 389 -9.21 12.94 -5.29
C GLN A 389 -9.49 14.11 -6.24
N PHE A 390 -8.87 15.28 -6.04
CA PHE A 390 -9.16 16.52 -6.78
C PHE A 390 -8.05 16.95 -7.75
N ASP A 391 -8.35 17.93 -8.61
CA ASP A 391 -7.38 18.67 -9.43
C ASP A 391 -6.57 17.81 -10.44
N LYS A 392 -7.11 16.62 -10.78
CA LYS A 392 -6.49 15.55 -11.58
C LYS A 392 -5.76 16.01 -12.86
N ALA A 393 -6.31 16.99 -13.58
CA ALA A 393 -5.92 17.34 -14.94
C ALA A 393 -4.45 17.78 -15.08
N SER A 394 -3.89 18.47 -14.09
CA SER A 394 -2.51 19.01 -14.16
C SER A 394 -1.47 18.18 -13.39
N CYS A 395 -1.86 16.99 -12.90
CA CYS A 395 -1.04 16.13 -12.06
C CYS A 395 -0.05 15.26 -12.86
N ALA A 396 1.17 15.10 -12.34
CA ALA A 396 2.23 14.26 -12.90
C ALA A 396 1.77 12.87 -13.34
N ILE A 397 0.93 12.20 -12.51
CA ILE A 397 0.41 10.86 -12.79
C ILE A 397 -0.45 10.85 -14.06
N VAL A 398 -1.36 11.82 -14.22
CA VAL A 398 -2.25 11.91 -15.39
C VAL A 398 -1.45 12.27 -16.65
N LYS A 399 -0.52 13.24 -16.55
CA LYS A 399 0.43 13.56 -17.64
C LYS A 399 1.24 12.33 -18.06
N SER A 400 1.64 11.48 -17.11
CA SER A 400 2.37 10.24 -17.39
C SER A 400 1.51 9.22 -18.15
N ILE A 401 0.29 8.95 -17.69
CA ILE A 401 -0.64 8.01 -18.34
C ILE A 401 -1.01 8.48 -19.75
N SER A 402 -1.42 9.74 -19.93
CA SER A 402 -1.78 10.29 -21.24
C SER A 402 -0.60 10.38 -22.23
N SER A 403 0.65 10.43 -21.74
CA SER A 403 1.85 10.45 -22.59
C SER A 403 2.23 9.09 -23.19
N ILE A 404 1.53 8.01 -22.84
CA ILE A 404 1.76 6.67 -23.38
C ILE A 404 0.79 6.40 -24.54
N ASN A 405 1.29 5.77 -25.60
CA ASN A 405 0.47 5.21 -26.67
C ASN A 405 -0.13 3.85 -26.22
N TRP A 406 -1.32 3.89 -25.64
CA TRP A 406 -2.01 2.70 -25.14
C TRP A 406 -2.58 1.81 -26.25
N LYS A 407 -2.68 2.31 -27.50
CA LYS A 407 -3.06 1.49 -28.66
C LYS A 407 -2.08 0.33 -28.87
N SER A 408 -0.78 0.60 -28.72
CA SER A 408 0.28 -0.43 -28.79
C SER A 408 0.19 -1.49 -27.68
N TYR A 409 -0.59 -1.23 -26.62
CA TYR A 409 -0.86 -2.18 -25.54
C TYR A 409 -2.26 -2.83 -25.63
N GLY A 410 -3.12 -2.38 -26.55
CA GLY A 410 -4.45 -2.96 -26.82
C GLY A 410 -5.65 -2.15 -26.35
N LEU A 411 -5.48 -0.90 -25.85
CA LEU A 411 -6.60 -0.04 -25.45
C LEU A 411 -6.95 1.00 -26.53
N LYS A 412 -8.24 1.35 -26.62
CA LYS A 412 -8.71 2.53 -27.37
C LYS A 412 -8.15 3.81 -26.71
N GLN A 413 -7.73 4.80 -27.50
CA GLN A 413 -7.20 6.09 -27.01
C GLN A 413 -7.24 7.15 -28.11
N THR A 414 -7.60 8.40 -27.79
CA THR A 414 -7.39 9.58 -28.65
C THR A 414 -6.10 10.31 -28.25
N ARG A 415 -5.40 10.91 -29.23
CA ARG A 415 -4.01 11.42 -29.04
C ARG A 415 -3.96 12.48 -27.92
N GLY A 416 -3.14 12.25 -26.90
CA GLY A 416 -2.97 13.15 -25.76
C GLY A 416 -3.98 12.98 -24.62
N ASN A 417 -5.02 12.15 -24.80
CA ASN A 417 -6.02 11.84 -23.78
C ASN A 417 -5.70 10.55 -23.02
N LEU A 418 -6.45 10.32 -21.94
CA LEU A 418 -6.45 9.04 -21.22
C LEU A 418 -7.00 7.90 -22.13
N PRO A 419 -6.57 6.65 -21.90
CA PRO A 419 -7.15 5.50 -22.59
C PRO A 419 -8.61 5.25 -22.19
N GLN A 420 -9.32 4.50 -23.04
CA GLN A 420 -10.69 4.04 -22.83
C GLN A 420 -10.71 2.52 -22.61
N GLY A 421 -11.69 2.06 -21.82
CA GLY A 421 -11.95 0.66 -21.53
C GLY A 421 -12.24 0.40 -20.03
N PRO A 422 -12.64 -0.83 -19.68
CA PRO A 422 -13.17 -1.20 -18.36
C PRO A 422 -12.07 -1.40 -17.29
N TYR A 423 -11.02 -0.58 -17.35
CA TYR A 423 -9.81 -0.71 -16.54
C TYR A 423 -9.72 0.39 -15.47
N ILE A 424 -9.01 0.06 -14.40
CA ILE A 424 -8.58 0.97 -13.35
C ILE A 424 -7.06 1.01 -13.37
N ILE A 425 -6.48 2.21 -13.46
CA ILE A 425 -5.02 2.43 -13.35
C ILE A 425 -4.75 3.15 -12.03
N ALA A 426 -4.12 2.45 -11.11
CA ALA A 426 -3.61 2.99 -9.86
C ALA A 426 -2.12 3.33 -10.00
N VAL A 427 -1.72 4.52 -9.53
CA VAL A 427 -0.30 4.92 -9.43
C VAL A 427 -0.05 5.55 -8.06
N SER A 428 0.90 4.98 -7.34
CA SER A 428 1.43 5.49 -6.07
C SER A 428 2.82 6.05 -6.26
N VAL A 429 3.04 7.26 -5.74
CA VAL A 429 4.33 7.96 -5.71
C VAL A 429 4.69 8.20 -4.24
N ILE A 430 5.85 7.70 -3.81
CA ILE A 430 6.33 7.84 -2.43
C ILE A 430 7.68 8.58 -2.44
N SER A 431 7.76 9.69 -1.71
CA SER A 431 8.98 10.49 -1.54
C SER A 431 8.88 11.37 -0.27
N PRO A 432 9.97 11.62 0.47
CA PRO A 432 9.94 12.55 1.60
C PRO A 432 9.73 14.01 1.18
N PHE A 433 9.90 14.32 -0.12
CA PHE A 433 9.99 15.67 -0.63
C PHE A 433 9.10 15.92 -1.87
N ILE A 434 7.92 15.27 -1.96
CA ILE A 434 6.96 15.45 -3.06
C ILE A 434 6.66 16.95 -3.28
N LYS A 435 6.88 17.42 -4.51
CA LYS A 435 6.46 18.76 -4.94
C LYS A 435 4.94 18.72 -5.21
N PHE A 436 4.16 19.50 -4.46
CA PHE A 436 2.73 19.71 -4.74
C PHE A 436 2.52 21.10 -5.33
N LYS A 437 1.55 21.25 -6.25
CA LYS A 437 1.20 22.55 -6.84
C LYS A 437 0.34 23.44 -5.94
N ASN A 438 -0.33 22.85 -4.95
CA ASN A 438 -1.27 23.52 -4.05
C ASN A 438 -1.07 23.08 -2.60
N ALA A 439 -1.40 23.98 -1.65
CA ALA A 439 -1.26 23.72 -0.21
C ALA A 439 -2.19 22.59 0.29
N SER A 440 -3.29 22.33 -0.42
CA SER A 440 -4.19 21.19 -0.25
C SER A 440 -3.60 19.83 -0.69
N LYS A 441 -2.43 19.80 -1.34
CA LYS A 441 -1.68 18.59 -1.75
C LYS A 441 -2.39 17.64 -2.73
N GLU A 442 -3.44 18.09 -3.40
CA GLU A 442 -4.23 17.26 -4.34
C GLU A 442 -3.52 17.03 -5.70
N THR A 443 -2.51 17.84 -6.02
CA THR A 443 -1.77 17.75 -7.30
C THR A 443 -0.26 17.65 -7.11
N ILE A 444 0.31 16.49 -7.45
CA ILE A 444 1.75 16.30 -7.63
C ILE A 444 2.22 17.10 -8.86
N ASP A 445 3.29 17.88 -8.70
CA ASP A 445 3.90 18.66 -9.78
C ASP A 445 4.65 17.80 -10.81
N ALA A 446 4.68 18.25 -12.06
CA ALA A 446 4.85 17.40 -13.23
C ALA A 446 6.20 17.57 -13.95
N SER A 447 7.29 17.47 -13.18
CA SER A 447 8.68 17.47 -13.67
C SER A 447 8.99 16.26 -14.57
N GLU A 448 9.99 16.42 -15.43
CA GLU A 448 10.22 15.49 -16.54
C GLU A 448 10.79 14.15 -16.07
N ASP A 449 11.73 14.16 -15.12
CA ASP A 449 12.26 12.96 -14.45
C ASP A 449 11.13 12.09 -13.87
N LEU A 450 10.26 12.70 -13.06
CA LEU A 450 9.17 12.02 -12.37
C LEU A 450 8.17 11.43 -13.36
N VAL A 451 7.79 12.20 -14.38
CA VAL A 451 6.88 11.75 -15.43
C VAL A 451 7.51 10.64 -16.27
N ALA A 452 8.82 10.71 -16.56
CA ALA A 452 9.55 9.67 -17.27
C ALA A 452 9.66 8.37 -16.45
N GLU A 453 9.85 8.45 -15.14
CA GLU A 453 9.95 7.26 -14.28
C GLU A 453 8.60 6.57 -14.08
N ILE A 454 7.53 7.33 -13.82
CA ILE A 454 6.15 6.80 -13.78
C ILE A 454 5.79 6.16 -15.13
N ARG A 455 6.18 6.79 -16.25
CA ARG A 455 6.00 6.24 -17.61
C ARG A 455 6.67 4.87 -17.78
N LYS A 456 7.93 4.69 -17.34
CA LYS A 456 8.63 3.39 -17.38
C LYS A 456 7.87 2.30 -16.61
N GLY A 457 7.33 2.64 -15.43
CA GLY A 457 6.50 1.72 -14.64
C GLY A 457 5.19 1.33 -15.33
N LEU A 458 4.45 2.31 -15.85
CA LEU A 458 3.23 2.12 -16.61
C LEU A 458 3.45 1.26 -17.88
N MET A 459 4.56 1.48 -18.60
CA MET A 459 4.93 0.66 -19.77
C MET A 459 5.17 -0.82 -19.39
N LYS A 460 5.85 -1.11 -18.27
CA LYS A 460 6.04 -2.49 -17.77
C LYS A 460 4.69 -3.15 -17.43
N ALA A 461 3.74 -2.41 -16.84
CA ALA A 461 2.40 -2.92 -16.56
C ALA A 461 1.56 -3.11 -17.85
N GLY A 462 1.67 -2.19 -18.82
CA GLY A 462 1.06 -2.30 -20.15
C GLY A 462 1.54 -3.52 -20.95
N GLN A 463 2.82 -3.90 -20.81
CA GLN A 463 3.34 -5.17 -21.36
C GLN A 463 2.71 -6.40 -20.71
N GLY A 464 2.23 -6.32 -19.47
CA GLY A 464 1.33 -7.32 -18.88
C GLY A 464 -0.01 -7.35 -19.61
N LEU A 465 -0.68 -6.20 -19.65
CA LEU A 465 -2.03 -6.06 -20.20
C LEU A 465 -2.12 -6.52 -21.66
N SER A 466 -1.15 -6.14 -22.49
CA SER A 466 -1.11 -6.53 -23.91
C SER A 466 -0.91 -8.04 -24.12
N ARG A 467 -0.34 -8.76 -23.14
CA ARG A 467 -0.26 -10.24 -23.16
C ARG A 467 -1.53 -10.91 -22.67
N HIS A 468 -2.35 -10.23 -21.88
CA HIS A 468 -3.70 -10.69 -21.50
C HIS A 468 -4.67 -10.52 -22.66
N LEU A 469 -4.80 -9.29 -23.18
CA LEU A 469 -5.68 -8.97 -24.31
C LEU A 469 -5.40 -9.82 -25.56
N ARG A 470 -4.13 -10.14 -25.86
CA ARG A 470 -3.80 -11.05 -26.98
C ARG A 470 -4.27 -12.49 -26.78
N LYS A 471 -4.42 -12.98 -25.54
CA LYS A 471 -5.02 -14.30 -25.28
C LYS A 471 -6.53 -14.24 -25.45
N GLU A 472 -7.15 -13.22 -24.88
CA GLU A 472 -8.59 -12.95 -24.95
C GLU A 472 -9.05 -12.82 -26.42
N HIS A 473 -8.37 -12.00 -27.22
CA HIS A 473 -8.65 -11.92 -28.66
C HIS A 473 -8.45 -13.26 -29.39
N LYS A 474 -7.40 -14.03 -29.10
CA LYS A 474 -7.20 -15.35 -29.72
C LYS A 474 -8.28 -16.37 -29.31
N ALA A 475 -8.77 -16.30 -28.07
CA ALA A 475 -9.88 -17.13 -27.60
C ALA A 475 -11.18 -16.75 -28.31
N ASN A 476 -11.52 -15.46 -28.33
CA ASN A 476 -12.74 -14.95 -28.97
C ASN A 476 -12.73 -15.18 -30.50
N GLU A 477 -11.57 -15.13 -31.14
CA GLU A 477 -11.40 -15.45 -32.58
C GLU A 477 -11.63 -16.96 -32.85
N LEU A 478 -11.12 -17.83 -31.98
CA LEU A 478 -11.33 -19.29 -32.04
C LEU A 478 -12.82 -19.62 -31.81
N GLU A 479 -13.44 -19.02 -30.79
CA GLU A 479 -14.86 -19.19 -30.51
C GLU A 479 -15.73 -18.70 -31.67
N SER A 480 -15.46 -17.49 -32.19
CA SER A 480 -16.14 -16.95 -33.40
C SER A 480 -16.04 -17.92 -34.58
N LYS A 481 -14.86 -18.52 -34.80
CA LYS A 481 -14.64 -19.54 -35.83
C LYS A 481 -15.47 -20.80 -35.57
N ILE A 482 -15.52 -21.32 -34.34
CA ILE A 482 -16.39 -22.45 -33.98
C ILE A 482 -17.86 -22.10 -34.26
N GLN A 483 -18.36 -20.97 -33.78
CA GLN A 483 -19.74 -20.54 -33.99
C GLN A 483 -20.08 -20.38 -35.49
N HIS A 484 -19.15 -19.89 -36.31
CA HIS A 484 -19.32 -19.84 -37.76
C HIS A 484 -19.37 -21.24 -38.37
N ILE A 485 -18.46 -22.15 -37.99
CA ILE A 485 -18.45 -23.53 -38.48
C ILE A 485 -19.77 -24.22 -38.14
N GLU A 486 -20.29 -24.07 -36.92
CA GLU A 486 -21.52 -24.73 -36.48
C GLU A 486 -22.79 -24.14 -37.12
N LYS A 487 -22.78 -22.84 -37.50
CA LYS A 487 -23.88 -22.22 -38.26
C LYS A 487 -23.85 -22.58 -39.74
N PHE A 488 -22.69 -22.54 -40.39
CA PHE A 488 -22.59 -22.69 -41.85
C PHE A 488 -22.37 -24.15 -42.32
N SER A 489 -21.75 -25.02 -41.52
CA SER A 489 -21.50 -26.41 -41.92
C SER A 489 -22.77 -27.22 -42.20
N PRO A 490 -23.88 -27.12 -41.42
CA PRO A 490 -25.10 -27.85 -41.74
C PRO A 490 -25.76 -27.36 -43.04
N ILE A 491 -25.77 -26.04 -43.25
CA ILE A 491 -26.35 -25.40 -44.45
C ILE A 491 -25.58 -25.84 -45.71
N LEU A 492 -24.24 -25.78 -45.67
CA LEU A 492 -23.39 -26.12 -46.81
C LEU A 492 -23.45 -27.62 -47.17
N VAL A 493 -23.58 -28.52 -46.17
CA VAL A 493 -23.74 -29.95 -46.48
C VAL A 493 -25.16 -30.26 -46.95
N ASP A 494 -26.19 -29.57 -46.44
CA ASP A 494 -27.57 -29.73 -46.91
C ASP A 494 -27.75 -29.30 -48.38
N THR A 495 -27.21 -28.15 -48.78
CA THR A 495 -27.27 -27.69 -50.19
C THR A 495 -26.48 -28.62 -51.12
N LEU A 496 -25.28 -29.06 -50.73
CA LEU A 496 -24.50 -30.01 -51.52
C LEU A 496 -25.17 -31.39 -51.64
N CYS A 497 -25.86 -31.87 -50.59
CA CYS A 497 -26.62 -33.13 -50.68
C CYS A 497 -27.87 -33.01 -51.56
N LYS A 498 -28.50 -31.82 -51.61
CA LYS A 498 -29.62 -31.53 -52.54
C LYS A 498 -29.17 -31.44 -54.00
N ILE A 499 -28.02 -30.82 -54.28
CA ILE A 499 -27.47 -30.67 -55.64
C ILE A 499 -27.00 -32.02 -56.21
N LEU A 500 -26.48 -32.91 -55.37
CA LEU A 500 -25.90 -34.20 -55.77
C LEU A 500 -26.80 -35.41 -55.49
N ASP A 501 -28.08 -35.16 -55.16
CA ASP A 501 -29.12 -36.14 -54.79
C ASP A 501 -28.63 -37.26 -53.85
N TYR A 502 -28.00 -36.86 -52.73
CA TYR A 502 -27.37 -37.77 -51.79
C TYR A 502 -28.20 -38.00 -50.52
N GLY A 503 -28.67 -39.25 -50.37
CA GLY A 503 -29.43 -39.70 -49.21
C GLY A 503 -28.72 -39.53 -47.84
N PRO A 504 -29.48 -39.55 -46.72
CA PRO A 504 -29.07 -39.01 -45.43
C PRO A 504 -27.84 -39.67 -44.79
N LYS A 505 -27.55 -40.93 -45.12
CA LYS A 505 -26.32 -41.64 -44.69
C LYS A 505 -25.04 -40.98 -45.22
N ARG A 506 -25.10 -40.27 -46.35
CA ARG A 506 -23.97 -39.51 -46.93
C ARG A 506 -23.87 -38.12 -46.31
N LYS A 507 -25.01 -37.44 -46.08
CA LYS A 507 -25.11 -36.14 -45.39
C LYS A 507 -24.39 -36.16 -44.02
N SER A 508 -24.76 -37.08 -43.14
CA SER A 508 -24.16 -37.18 -41.80
C SER A 508 -22.65 -37.46 -41.84
N LYS A 509 -22.16 -38.29 -42.78
CA LYS A 509 -20.72 -38.52 -42.99
C LYS A 509 -19.99 -37.28 -43.52
N ALA A 510 -20.64 -36.47 -44.36
CA ALA A 510 -20.07 -35.23 -44.86
C ALA A 510 -20.02 -34.14 -43.78
N GLU A 511 -21.04 -34.02 -42.93
CA GLU A 511 -21.03 -33.16 -41.73
C GLU A 511 -19.91 -33.56 -40.76
N GLU A 512 -19.78 -34.85 -40.44
CA GLU A 512 -18.73 -35.33 -39.54
C GLU A 512 -17.32 -35.15 -40.14
N GLY A 513 -17.17 -35.36 -41.46
CA GLY A 513 -15.94 -35.12 -42.20
C GLY A 513 -15.54 -33.65 -42.21
N LEU A 514 -16.47 -32.75 -42.52
CA LEU A 514 -16.25 -31.31 -42.56
C LEU A 514 -15.92 -30.75 -41.16
N ARG A 515 -16.64 -31.21 -40.11
CA ARG A 515 -16.34 -30.87 -38.70
C ARG A 515 -15.00 -31.44 -38.24
N LYS A 516 -14.52 -32.57 -38.79
CA LYS A 516 -13.16 -33.10 -38.55
C LYS A 516 -12.07 -32.31 -39.27
N ILE A 517 -12.33 -31.79 -40.48
CA ILE A 517 -11.39 -30.96 -41.24
C ILE A 517 -11.25 -29.58 -40.58
N LEU A 518 -12.35 -28.84 -40.46
CA LEU A 518 -12.37 -27.51 -39.86
C LEU A 518 -11.99 -27.55 -38.36
N GLY A 519 -12.31 -28.66 -37.69
CA GLY A 519 -11.91 -28.92 -36.31
C GLY A 519 -10.45 -29.35 -36.10
N ARG A 520 -9.62 -29.54 -37.15
CA ARG A 520 -8.19 -29.80 -36.96
C ARG A 520 -7.48 -28.57 -36.42
N ASP A 521 -7.64 -27.44 -37.10
CA ASP A 521 -6.92 -26.19 -36.78
C ASP A 521 -7.33 -25.67 -35.40
N ASN A 522 -8.64 -25.70 -35.11
CA ASN A 522 -9.19 -25.39 -33.78
C ASN A 522 -8.58 -26.30 -32.70
N LYS A 523 -8.49 -27.61 -32.91
CA LYS A 523 -7.86 -28.55 -31.95
C LYS A 523 -6.36 -28.34 -31.76
N THR A 524 -5.67 -27.67 -32.67
CA THR A 524 -4.30 -27.17 -32.43
C THR A 524 -4.32 -25.92 -31.54
N ALA A 525 -5.19 -24.95 -31.84
CA ALA A 525 -5.32 -23.72 -31.07
C ALA A 525 -5.82 -23.96 -29.63
N GLU A 526 -6.78 -24.86 -29.41
CA GLU A 526 -7.23 -25.35 -28.10
C GLU A 526 -6.09 -25.95 -27.27
N LYS A 527 -5.21 -26.74 -27.91
CA LYS A 527 -4.02 -27.31 -27.26
C LYS A 527 -3.00 -26.24 -26.90
N GLU A 528 -2.78 -25.26 -27.76
CA GLU A 528 -1.92 -24.11 -27.43
C GLU A 528 -2.48 -23.29 -26.27
N LEU A 529 -3.78 -22.97 -26.28
CA LEU A 529 -4.45 -22.23 -25.21
C LEU A 529 -4.35 -22.99 -23.88
N SER A 530 -4.72 -24.27 -23.83
CA SER A 530 -4.62 -25.07 -22.61
C SER A 530 -3.17 -25.28 -22.11
N ILE A 531 -2.17 -25.32 -23.00
CA ILE A 531 -0.75 -25.29 -22.61
C ILE A 531 -0.36 -23.91 -22.03
N VAL A 532 -0.91 -22.82 -22.55
CA VAL A 532 -0.69 -21.44 -22.08
C VAL A 532 -1.43 -21.15 -20.77
N GLU A 533 -2.60 -21.73 -20.56
CA GLU A 533 -3.36 -21.72 -19.29
C GLU A 533 -2.60 -22.49 -18.22
N GLN A 534 -2.21 -23.75 -18.47
CA GLN A 534 -1.39 -24.53 -17.54
C GLN A 534 -0.03 -23.88 -17.22
N ARG A 535 0.49 -23.01 -18.09
CA ARG A 535 1.67 -22.17 -17.82
C ARG A 535 1.31 -20.92 -17.03
N LEU A 536 0.15 -20.31 -17.26
CA LEU A 536 -0.36 -19.18 -16.49
C LEU A 536 -0.71 -19.59 -15.06
N ASP A 537 -1.44 -20.68 -14.87
CA ASP A 537 -1.75 -21.26 -13.56
C ASP A 537 -0.47 -21.61 -12.82
N LYS A 538 0.51 -22.23 -13.49
CA LYS A 538 1.83 -22.46 -12.90
C LYS A 538 2.58 -21.17 -12.58
N HIS A 539 2.40 -20.08 -13.34
CA HIS A 539 3.02 -18.79 -13.01
C HIS A 539 2.30 -18.08 -11.86
N LEU A 540 0.97 -18.13 -11.80
CA LEU A 540 0.16 -17.58 -10.70
C LEU A 540 0.36 -18.38 -9.42
N GLN A 541 0.47 -19.70 -9.53
CA GLN A 541 0.81 -20.59 -8.43
C GLN A 541 2.27 -20.43 -8.02
N GLN A 542 3.22 -20.32 -8.95
CA GLN A 542 4.61 -19.96 -8.61
C GLN A 542 4.72 -18.55 -8.04
N GLN A 543 3.87 -17.61 -8.41
CA GLN A 543 3.77 -16.33 -7.70
C GLN A 543 3.25 -16.57 -6.29
N LYS A 544 2.11 -17.24 -6.07
CA LYS A 544 1.61 -17.56 -4.73
C LYS A 544 2.64 -18.32 -3.86
N GLU A 545 3.32 -19.31 -4.41
CA GLU A 545 4.38 -20.10 -3.77
C GLU A 545 5.67 -19.30 -3.55
N ARG A 546 6.00 -18.34 -4.41
CA ARG A 546 7.14 -17.43 -4.20
C ARG A 546 6.82 -16.33 -3.19
N LEU A 547 5.57 -15.86 -3.16
CA LEU A 547 5.05 -14.91 -2.17
C LEU A 547 4.94 -15.52 -0.76
N SER A 548 4.86 -16.87 -0.66
CA SER A 548 4.87 -17.64 0.58
C SER A 548 6.16 -18.42 0.87
N MET A 549 7.09 -18.53 -0.09
CA MET A 549 8.49 -18.87 0.18
C MET A 549 9.28 -17.64 0.62
N PHE A 550 9.04 -16.45 0.06
CA PHE A 550 9.72 -15.25 0.55
C PHE A 550 9.40 -14.98 2.01
N SER A 551 8.14 -15.07 2.46
CA SER A 551 7.86 -14.94 3.90
C SER A 551 8.59 -15.98 4.75
N LYS A 552 8.85 -17.18 4.21
CA LYS A 552 9.65 -18.21 4.90
C LYS A 552 11.16 -17.97 4.82
N GLU A 553 11.64 -17.33 3.76
CA GLU A 553 13.03 -16.88 3.65
C GLU A 553 13.26 -15.66 4.57
N ASP A 554 12.27 -14.78 4.72
CA ASP A 554 12.25 -13.65 5.66
C ASP A 554 12.20 -14.17 7.11
N GLU A 555 11.27 -15.09 7.46
CA GLU A 555 11.24 -15.83 8.73
C GLU A 555 12.60 -16.50 9.05
N LEU A 556 13.22 -17.18 8.07
CA LEU A 556 14.53 -17.84 8.21
C LEU A 556 15.74 -16.89 8.17
N ILE A 557 15.55 -15.62 7.80
CA ILE A 557 16.55 -14.56 7.91
C ILE A 557 16.49 -13.97 9.33
N ASP A 558 15.29 -13.75 9.88
CA ASP A 558 15.16 -13.26 11.25
C ASP A 558 15.55 -14.30 12.30
N GLU A 559 15.18 -15.59 12.13
CA GLU A 559 15.74 -16.67 12.97
C GLU A 559 17.28 -16.68 12.95
N LYS A 560 17.90 -16.34 11.80
CA LYS A 560 19.36 -16.25 11.69
C LYS A 560 19.96 -15.00 12.31
N ASN A 561 19.31 -13.85 12.14
CA ASN A 561 19.71 -12.58 12.76
C ASN A 561 19.68 -12.71 14.28
N VAL A 562 18.64 -13.33 14.86
CA VAL A 562 18.57 -13.65 16.30
C VAL A 562 19.71 -14.60 16.68
N SER A 563 19.85 -15.74 15.98
CA SER A 563 20.91 -16.74 16.28
C SER A 563 22.36 -16.25 16.12
N SER A 564 22.57 -15.07 15.53
CA SER A 564 23.90 -14.44 15.38
C SER A 564 24.12 -13.23 16.29
N MET A 565 23.08 -12.77 17.01
CA MET A 565 23.24 -11.87 18.16
C MET A 565 23.45 -12.66 19.45
N ASP A 566 22.76 -13.80 19.63
CA ASP A 566 22.87 -14.67 20.81
C ASP A 566 24.20 -15.47 20.90
N ALA A 567 25.17 -15.18 20.02
CA ALA A 567 26.46 -15.87 19.93
C ALA A 567 27.67 -15.03 20.38
N ILE A 568 27.46 -13.79 20.86
CA ILE A 568 28.53 -12.86 21.27
C ILE A 568 28.22 -12.17 22.62
N ASP A 569 27.93 -12.96 23.66
CA ASP A 569 28.28 -12.62 25.05
C ASP A 569 27.99 -13.81 25.99
N LEU A 570 29.00 -14.63 26.32
CA LEU A 570 28.93 -15.60 27.44
C LEU A 570 30.27 -16.28 27.82
N ASP A 571 31.40 -15.56 27.85
CA ASP A 571 32.59 -16.04 28.57
C ASP A 571 33.44 -14.92 29.19
N SER A 572 33.20 -14.62 30.48
CA SER A 572 34.15 -13.97 31.40
C SER A 572 33.60 -13.77 32.82
N SER A 573 33.40 -14.85 33.59
CA SER A 573 33.40 -14.79 35.08
C SER A 573 33.28 -16.16 35.76
N LYS A 574 34.41 -16.76 36.16
CA LYS A 574 34.45 -17.89 37.11
C LYS A 574 35.71 -17.90 37.99
N GLU A 575 35.63 -17.31 39.18
CA GLU A 575 36.58 -17.54 40.27
C GLU A 575 35.86 -17.81 41.62
N LYS A 576 35.78 -19.12 41.96
CA LYS A 576 35.89 -19.75 43.29
C LYS A 576 35.42 -18.99 44.56
N LYS A 577 34.35 -19.48 45.18
CA LYS A 577 34.23 -20.02 46.59
C LYS A 577 32.76 -20.44 46.81
N VAL A 578 32.32 -21.62 47.30
CA VAL A 578 32.82 -22.70 48.19
C VAL A 578 32.34 -22.55 49.65
N VAL A 579 31.48 -23.50 50.10
CA VAL A 579 30.85 -23.65 51.45
C VAL A 579 29.77 -22.57 51.73
N ASN A 580 28.57 -22.83 52.27
CA ASN A 580 28.17 -23.80 53.31
C ASN A 580 26.72 -24.38 53.16
N GLU A 581 26.37 -25.35 54.01
CA GLU A 581 25.04 -26.00 54.13
C GLU A 581 24.10 -25.27 55.12
N LYS A 582 22.76 -25.41 54.97
CA LYS A 582 21.87 -26.07 55.96
C LYS A 582 20.34 -25.91 55.73
N ASN A 583 19.59 -26.87 56.31
CA ASN A 583 18.20 -26.85 56.78
C ASN A 583 17.00 -27.06 55.81
N HIS A 584 16.47 -28.29 55.88
CA HIS A 584 15.05 -28.67 56.04
C HIS A 584 14.20 -27.74 56.97
N ARG A 585 12.86 -27.78 57.09
CA ARG A 585 11.79 -28.77 56.76
C ARG A 585 10.39 -28.11 56.89
N ILE A 586 9.31 -28.74 56.39
CA ILE A 586 7.91 -28.71 56.96
C ILE A 586 7.14 -27.36 56.86
N GLU A 587 5.79 -27.22 56.82
CA GLU A 587 4.61 -28.13 56.92
C GLU A 587 3.50 -27.76 55.87
N LEU A 588 2.37 -28.50 55.86
CA LEU A 588 1.09 -28.17 55.19
C LEU A 588 -0.05 -28.13 56.23
N PRO A 589 -1.20 -27.49 55.90
CA PRO A 589 -2.49 -27.88 56.46
C PRO A 589 -3.54 -28.27 55.40
N HIS A 590 -4.26 -29.36 55.67
CA HIS A 590 -5.62 -29.67 55.18
C HIS A 590 -6.66 -28.92 56.07
N GLU A 591 -7.99 -28.93 55.90
CA GLU A 591 -8.94 -29.36 54.84
C GLU A 591 -10.14 -28.35 54.84
N ASP A 592 -11.24 -28.45 54.09
CA ASP A 592 -12.35 -29.39 54.36
C ASP A 592 -13.45 -29.38 53.26
N SER A 593 -13.89 -30.58 52.83
CA SER A 593 -15.25 -31.01 52.41
C SER A 593 -16.11 -30.21 51.37
N SER A 594 -17.08 -30.75 50.62
CA SER A 594 -17.70 -32.10 50.58
C SER A 594 -18.34 -32.47 49.20
N THR A 595 -18.74 -33.74 49.11
CA THR A 595 -19.53 -34.53 48.11
C THR A 595 -20.81 -33.92 47.48
N SER A 596 -21.54 -34.53 46.52
CA SER A 596 -21.26 -35.44 45.37
C SER A 596 -22.54 -35.76 44.54
N GLN A 597 -22.43 -35.70 43.21
CA GLN A 597 -23.20 -36.37 42.11
C GLN A 597 -24.66 -36.92 42.24
N ASN A 598 -25.39 -36.72 41.10
CA ASN A 598 -26.19 -37.71 40.31
C ASN A 598 -27.74 -37.85 40.42
N LYS A 599 -28.43 -37.51 39.29
CA LYS A 599 -29.68 -38.13 38.73
C LYS A 599 -31.00 -37.86 39.50
N LYS A 600 -32.22 -37.90 38.90
CA LYS A 600 -32.77 -38.55 37.68
C LYS A 600 -34.14 -37.95 37.27
N LYS A 601 -34.70 -38.34 36.09
CA LYS A 601 -36.09 -38.10 35.56
C LYS A 601 -36.37 -36.67 35.01
N ARG A 602 -36.80 -36.46 33.75
CA ARG A 602 -38.07 -36.78 32.98
C ARG A 602 -39.15 -35.69 33.19
N MET A 603 -39.94 -35.23 32.21
CA MET A 603 -40.12 -35.55 30.76
C MET A 603 -40.96 -34.45 30.06
N VAL A 604 -41.21 -34.52 28.73
CA VAL A 604 -42.25 -33.76 27.95
C VAL A 604 -41.94 -32.25 27.77
N GLN A 605 -42.05 -31.57 26.63
CA GLN A 605 -42.20 -31.85 25.17
C GLN A 605 -41.60 -30.61 24.43
N VAL A 606 -41.57 -30.40 23.09
CA VAL A 606 -42.15 -31.06 21.90
C VAL A 606 -41.04 -31.29 20.85
N SER A 607 -41.29 -32.13 19.85
CA SER A 607 -40.46 -32.49 18.69
C SER A 607 -40.94 -31.85 17.37
N LEU A 608 -40.05 -31.65 16.38
CA LEU A 608 -40.16 -32.24 15.01
C LEU A 608 -39.05 -31.76 14.04
N PHE A 609 -38.73 -32.60 13.05
CA PHE A 609 -37.86 -32.39 11.86
C PHE A 609 -36.36 -32.15 12.07
N GLU A 610 -35.56 -33.24 12.14
CA GLU A 610 -34.24 -33.38 11.47
C GLU A 610 -33.68 -34.81 11.65
N GLU A 611 -34.13 -35.77 10.83
CA GLU A 611 -33.54 -37.14 10.73
C GLU A 611 -33.53 -37.62 9.27
N ASP A 612 -32.41 -37.45 8.55
CA ASP A 612 -32.16 -38.13 7.25
C ASP A 612 -30.66 -38.13 6.84
N ASP A 613 -29.89 -37.06 7.15
CA ASP A 613 -28.56 -36.83 6.56
C ASP A 613 -27.40 -37.72 7.10
N GLU A 614 -27.44 -38.20 8.34
CA GLU A 614 -26.27 -38.88 8.95
C GLU A 614 -25.86 -40.18 8.22
N ASN A 615 -26.83 -40.93 7.70
CA ASN A 615 -26.58 -42.18 6.97
C ASN A 615 -25.88 -41.97 5.62
N LEU A 616 -25.98 -40.78 5.03
CA LEU A 616 -25.30 -40.42 3.77
C LEU A 616 -23.81 -40.14 3.99
N ILE A 617 -23.45 -39.59 5.16
CA ILE A 617 -22.08 -39.18 5.51
C ILE A 617 -21.20 -40.40 5.81
N ALA A 618 -21.69 -41.35 6.61
CA ALA A 618 -20.95 -42.56 7.00
C ALA A 618 -20.49 -43.40 5.80
N ASN A 619 -21.38 -43.58 4.80
CA ASN A 619 -21.09 -44.34 3.58
C ASN A 619 -20.04 -43.65 2.70
N ASN A 620 -20.04 -42.32 2.63
CA ASN A 620 -19.07 -41.55 1.84
C ASN A 620 -17.65 -41.57 2.44
N LEU A 621 -17.49 -41.57 3.76
CA LEU A 621 -16.15 -41.67 4.37
C LEU A 621 -15.44 -42.99 4.04
N GLN A 622 -16.17 -44.12 4.02
CA GLN A 622 -15.59 -45.42 3.70
C GLN A 622 -15.09 -45.53 2.25
N SER A 623 -15.81 -44.92 1.29
CA SER A 623 -15.42 -44.94 -0.13
C SER A 623 -14.16 -44.09 -0.38
N LEU A 624 -14.07 -42.92 0.27
CA LEU A 624 -12.91 -42.02 0.23
C LEU A 624 -11.66 -42.67 0.84
N GLY A 625 -11.79 -43.39 1.96
CA GLY A 625 -10.70 -44.11 2.61
C GLY A 625 -10.07 -45.19 1.72
N LYS A 626 -10.90 -46.01 1.06
CA LYS A 626 -10.47 -47.06 0.12
C LYS A 626 -9.75 -46.45 -1.10
N ASN A 627 -10.21 -45.30 -1.60
CA ASN A 627 -9.57 -44.59 -2.72
C ASN A 627 -8.24 -43.92 -2.36
N LYS A 628 -8.09 -43.34 -1.16
CA LYS A 628 -6.79 -42.79 -0.70
C LYS A 628 -5.71 -43.88 -0.65
N LYS A 629 -5.99 -45.07 -0.08
CA LYS A 629 -5.03 -46.20 -0.03
C LYS A 629 -4.64 -46.75 -1.41
N LYS A 630 -5.56 -46.78 -2.39
CA LYS A 630 -5.24 -47.13 -3.80
C LYS A 630 -4.40 -46.07 -4.52
N LYS A 631 -4.59 -44.78 -4.26
CA LYS A 631 -3.77 -43.70 -4.87
C LYS A 631 -2.35 -43.63 -4.30
N THR A 632 -2.16 -43.75 -2.98
CA THR A 632 -0.83 -43.70 -2.35
C THR A 632 0.05 -44.88 -2.78
N SER A 633 -0.46 -46.11 -2.75
CA SER A 633 0.26 -47.31 -3.19
C SER A 633 0.69 -47.27 -4.67
N LYS A 634 -0.15 -46.75 -5.59
CA LYS A 634 0.26 -46.50 -6.99
C LYS A 634 1.36 -45.43 -7.08
N LYS A 635 1.26 -44.31 -6.35
CA LYS A 635 2.28 -43.23 -6.35
C LYS A 635 3.64 -43.75 -5.83
N MET A 636 3.62 -44.54 -4.75
CA MET A 636 4.82 -45.13 -4.16
C MET A 636 5.50 -46.17 -5.08
N LYS A 637 4.72 -47.05 -5.74
CA LYS A 637 5.26 -47.98 -6.76
C LYS A 637 5.87 -47.22 -7.96
N LEU A 638 5.28 -46.08 -8.37
CA LEU A 638 5.82 -45.24 -9.46
C LEU A 638 7.09 -44.48 -9.06
N GLU A 639 7.25 -44.08 -7.80
CA GLU A 639 8.53 -43.53 -7.32
C GLU A 639 9.61 -44.60 -7.19
N LEU A 640 9.27 -45.79 -6.71
CA LEU A 640 10.21 -46.91 -6.61
C LEU A 640 10.71 -47.34 -7.99
N SER A 641 9.86 -47.33 -9.03
CA SER A 641 10.30 -47.59 -10.41
C SER A 641 11.19 -46.46 -10.95
N LYS A 642 10.83 -45.18 -10.73
CA LYS A 642 11.67 -44.02 -11.09
C LYS A 642 13.04 -44.05 -10.38
N LYS A 643 13.10 -44.38 -9.09
CA LYS A 643 14.35 -44.55 -8.31
C LYS A 643 15.18 -45.76 -8.79
N LYS A 644 14.57 -46.87 -9.23
CA LYS A 644 15.28 -47.99 -9.88
C LYS A 644 15.84 -47.59 -11.26
N VAL A 645 15.10 -46.83 -12.07
CA VAL A 645 15.55 -46.33 -13.38
C VAL A 645 16.69 -45.31 -13.23
N SER A 646 16.61 -44.38 -12.27
CA SER A 646 17.68 -43.41 -12.02
C SER A 646 18.96 -44.11 -11.53
N LYS A 647 18.87 -45.06 -10.58
CA LYS A 647 20.02 -45.89 -10.17
C LYS A 647 20.64 -46.66 -11.35
N LYS A 648 19.85 -47.26 -12.26
CA LYS A 648 20.37 -47.89 -13.50
C LYS A 648 21.02 -46.90 -14.47
N LYS A 649 20.54 -45.65 -14.60
CA LYS A 649 21.21 -44.60 -15.41
C LYS A 649 22.51 -44.12 -14.77
N VAL A 650 22.57 -43.98 -13.44
CA VAL A 650 23.79 -43.60 -12.70
C VAL A 650 24.84 -44.70 -12.76
N SER A 651 24.47 -45.98 -12.62
CA SER A 651 25.45 -47.08 -12.75
C SER A 651 26.03 -47.18 -14.16
N LYS A 652 25.20 -47.05 -15.22
CA LYS A 652 25.71 -46.95 -16.61
C LYS A 652 26.65 -45.75 -16.82
N LYS A 653 26.35 -44.56 -16.25
CA LYS A 653 27.28 -43.40 -16.30
C LYS A 653 28.58 -43.60 -15.49
N LYS A 654 28.56 -44.31 -14.36
CA LYS A 654 29.79 -44.68 -13.63
C LYS A 654 30.62 -45.70 -14.42
N ALA A 655 29.98 -46.69 -15.06
CA ALA A 655 30.65 -47.69 -15.89
C ALA A 655 31.32 -47.08 -17.13
N SER A 656 30.65 -46.16 -17.84
CA SER A 656 31.26 -45.47 -18.99
C SER A 656 32.44 -44.58 -18.56
N LYS A 657 32.32 -43.82 -17.46
CA LYS A 657 33.46 -43.07 -16.90
C LYS A 657 34.64 -43.98 -16.53
N LYS A 658 34.41 -45.18 -15.96
CA LYS A 658 35.49 -46.17 -15.67
C LYS A 658 36.14 -46.74 -16.94
N LYS A 659 35.41 -46.95 -18.05
CA LYS A 659 36.01 -47.32 -19.35
C LYS A 659 36.84 -46.18 -19.95
N VAL A 660 36.38 -44.93 -19.85
CA VAL A 660 37.13 -43.75 -20.34
C VAL A 660 38.40 -43.51 -19.52
N SER A 661 38.36 -43.66 -18.19
CA SER A 661 39.56 -43.52 -17.36
C SER A 661 40.59 -44.62 -17.64
N LYS A 662 40.17 -45.90 -17.77
CA LYS A 662 41.09 -46.97 -18.20
C LYS A 662 41.72 -46.70 -19.57
N LYS A 663 40.97 -46.21 -20.58
CA LYS A 663 41.56 -45.82 -21.89
C LYS A 663 42.54 -44.63 -21.78
N LYS A 664 42.29 -43.64 -20.92
CA LYS A 664 43.25 -42.54 -20.69
C LYS A 664 44.53 -43.02 -19.97
N VAL A 665 44.41 -43.89 -18.98
CA VAL A 665 45.60 -44.46 -18.28
C VAL A 665 46.41 -45.37 -19.21
N ALA A 666 45.76 -46.17 -20.06
CA ALA A 666 46.45 -46.97 -21.08
C ALA A 666 47.25 -46.09 -22.06
N LYS A 667 46.64 -45.06 -22.66
CA LYS A 667 47.37 -44.13 -23.53
C LYS A 667 48.54 -43.42 -22.82
N LYS A 668 48.40 -43.08 -21.53
CA LYS A 668 49.48 -42.45 -20.74
C LYS A 668 50.61 -43.40 -20.31
N LYS A 669 50.47 -44.72 -20.53
CA LYS A 669 51.56 -45.71 -20.38
C LYS A 669 52.25 -46.08 -21.71
N VAL A 670 51.66 -45.72 -22.86
CA VAL A 670 52.28 -45.92 -24.19
C VAL A 670 53.07 -44.68 -24.62
N SER A 671 52.80 -43.49 -24.05
CA SER A 671 53.62 -42.28 -24.23
C SER A 671 54.72 -42.11 -23.17
N LYS A 672 55.21 -43.23 -22.59
CA LYS A 672 56.32 -43.30 -21.63
C LYS A 672 56.98 -44.70 -21.67
N LYS A 673 57.30 -45.12 -22.89
CA LYS A 673 58.34 -46.10 -23.22
C LYS A 673 58.83 -45.79 -24.63
#